data_AF-A0A2N1XH51-F1
#
_entry.id   AF-A0A2N1XH51-F1
#
_cell.length_a   1.000
_cell.length_b   1.000
_cell.length_c   1.000
_cell.angle_alpha   90.00
_cell.angle_beta   90.00
_cell.angle_gamma   90.00
#
_symmetry.space_group_name_H-M   'P 1'
#
loop_
_entity.id
_entity.type
_entity.pdbx_description
1 polymer ?
#
loop_
_entity_poly.entity_id
_entity_poly.type
_entity_poly.pdbx_seq_one_letter_code
_entity_poly.pdbx_strand_id
1 'polypeptide(L)'
;MPTPAPTLLTCALPYANGPLHLGHLVGYIQADIWARARRMRGGTVHFVCADDAHGTPIMLAAEKAGMPAEDFIRAMQEGHERDFAEFGVRFDFYHTTHSAENRELAELIYTRLRDGSHGPKAIARRSIQQLFDPERGMFLPDRYVKGECPHCGAADQYGDNCEVCGKAYAPTDLKHPRSVVSGAVPVLRDSEHYFFELGKFEAFLREWLAGDSAHPAVKAKLGEWLEGGLRDWDISRDAPYFGFPIPDAPGKFFYVWLDAPIGYLASFKALCARDGIDFDQFLGIDSSAEMHHFLGKDIINFHGLFWPAMLHGAGFRAPTALHVNGYLTVNGAKMSKSRGTFVMARTYLESGLDPEALRYYFAVKTGAGVVDLDLNLDDFVARVNADLVGKFVNIASRCARLLAQHFNNRLGVAIWSPEPNLSRVPSDFEASALTALGTCSKRVRDAVPYYEAGEFSKAVTRIMMAADAANEYIAAVQPWNLAKDPSRAADLHVALTIGINMFRSIAIALRPVLPAATRRAAQWLNENADEYSFDRIERFLADHTVNAFEPLMTRIDPKQIEAMVEVSKESLKPEGAAANSNPHPSPLMQLPSNRLGRQETPAKSLLVPRGEGVKASKSAAVPSPQSPVPSPGSNPSPQSPVPSPGHISIEDFAKLDLRVATVTACELVEGSDKLLRFTLDAGELGSRQIFSGIRAAYNAPEKLVGRKVVFIANLAPRKMRFGVSEGMILSAGSGDADLFLLDVDSGAQPGMAVK
;
A
#
# COMPACT_ATOMS: atom_id res chain seq x y z
N MET A 1 27.42 10.22 -5.52
CA MET A 1 26.22 10.84 -6.13
C MET A 1 26.12 12.25 -5.60
N PRO A 2 25.70 13.25 -6.40
CA PRO A 2 25.50 14.61 -5.92
C PRO A 2 24.46 14.65 -4.80
N THR A 3 24.58 15.64 -3.92
CA THR A 3 23.59 15.91 -2.87
C THR A 3 22.25 16.26 -3.53
N PRO A 4 21.13 15.64 -3.12
CA PRO A 4 19.81 15.99 -3.63
C PRO A 4 19.46 17.46 -3.34
N ALA A 5 18.72 18.12 -4.24
CA ALA A 5 18.23 19.48 -4.03
C ALA A 5 17.29 19.55 -2.80
N PRO A 6 17.14 20.72 -2.15
CA PRO A 6 16.12 20.92 -1.12
C PRO A 6 14.74 20.58 -1.67
N THR A 7 13.94 19.82 -0.92
CA THR A 7 12.66 19.28 -1.40
C THR A 7 11.52 19.60 -0.45
N LEU A 8 10.43 20.13 -1.01
CA LEU A 8 9.09 20.06 -0.42
C LEU A 8 8.44 18.75 -0.87
N LEU A 9 8.13 17.88 0.08
CA LEU A 9 7.50 16.59 -0.15
C LEU A 9 6.12 16.58 0.52
N THR A 10 5.10 16.13 -0.20
CA THR A 10 3.76 15.93 0.39
C THR A 10 3.14 14.59 0.01
N CYS A 11 2.17 14.17 0.80
CA CYS A 11 1.22 13.12 0.45
C CYS A 11 -0.16 13.74 0.26
N ALA A 12 -1.04 13.06 -0.48
CA ALA A 12 -2.48 13.36 -0.48
C ALA A 12 -2.99 13.61 0.94
N LEU A 13 -3.84 14.62 1.14
CA LEU A 13 -4.41 14.94 2.45
C LEU A 13 -5.51 13.92 2.80
N PRO A 14 -5.48 13.21 3.95
CA PRO A 14 -6.55 12.30 4.30
C PRO A 14 -7.79 13.09 4.71
N TYR A 15 -8.96 12.59 4.34
CA TYR A 15 -10.21 13.28 4.57
C TYR A 15 -10.66 13.12 6.04
N ALA A 16 -10.96 14.22 6.71
CA ALA A 16 -11.28 14.28 8.15
C ALA A 16 -12.72 13.81 8.49
N ASN A 17 -13.20 12.79 7.80
CA ASN A 17 -14.54 12.19 7.98
C ASN A 17 -14.49 10.70 8.34
N GLY A 18 -13.30 10.13 8.56
CA GLY A 18 -13.16 8.75 8.98
C GLY A 18 -11.71 8.35 9.24
N PRO A 19 -11.50 7.34 10.08
CA PRO A 19 -10.17 6.90 10.47
C PRO A 19 -9.38 6.32 9.29
N LEU A 20 -8.05 6.28 9.44
CA LEU A 20 -7.18 5.68 8.45
C LEU A 20 -7.38 4.16 8.34
N HIS A 21 -7.54 3.66 7.12
CA HIS A 21 -7.34 2.25 6.78
C HIS A 21 -5.98 1.96 6.12
N LEU A 22 -5.59 0.69 6.02
CA LEU A 22 -4.30 0.28 5.44
C LEU A 22 -4.06 0.78 4.02
N GLY A 23 -5.12 0.96 3.23
CA GLY A 23 -5.02 1.54 1.88
C GLY A 23 -4.43 2.95 1.84
N HIS A 24 -4.66 3.77 2.88
CA HIS A 24 -4.03 5.10 2.97
C HIS A 24 -2.52 4.93 3.08
N LEU A 25 -2.07 4.07 4.00
CA LEU A 25 -0.67 3.92 4.40
C LEU A 25 0.28 3.55 3.24
N VAL A 26 -0.22 3.02 2.12
CA VAL A 26 0.60 2.70 0.94
C VAL A 26 1.40 3.93 0.49
N GLY A 27 0.73 5.02 0.14
CA GLY A 27 1.40 6.23 -0.35
C GLY A 27 2.24 6.93 0.72
N TYR A 28 1.77 6.96 1.97
CA TYR A 28 2.49 7.61 3.07
C TYR A 28 3.78 6.88 3.47
N ILE A 29 3.76 5.54 3.52
CA ILE A 29 4.95 4.74 3.80
C ILE A 29 5.95 4.89 2.65
N GLN A 30 5.49 4.88 1.40
CA GLN A 30 6.34 5.11 0.23
C GLN A 30 7.04 6.48 0.28
N ALA A 31 6.29 7.54 0.57
CA ALA A 31 6.83 8.89 0.71
C ALA A 31 7.83 8.98 1.88
N ASP A 32 7.54 8.37 3.02
CA ASP A 32 8.43 8.35 4.18
C ASP A 32 9.74 7.57 3.90
N ILE A 33 9.67 6.43 3.21
CA ILE A 33 10.85 5.69 2.74
C ILE A 33 11.70 6.58 1.83
N TRP A 34 11.08 7.25 0.87
CA TRP A 34 11.76 8.15 -0.07
C TRP A 34 12.42 9.32 0.66
N ALA A 35 11.69 9.99 1.56
CA ALA A 35 12.19 11.10 2.37
C ALA A 35 13.40 10.70 3.21
N ARG A 36 13.33 9.54 3.88
CA ARG A 36 14.43 9.00 4.70
C ARG A 36 15.65 8.70 3.85
N ALA A 37 15.48 8.04 2.70
CA ALA A 37 16.60 7.74 1.81
C ALA A 37 17.27 9.02 1.29
N ARG A 38 16.48 10.03 0.92
CA ARG A 38 17.00 11.32 0.45
C ARG A 38 17.75 12.09 1.54
N ARG A 39 17.25 12.08 2.78
CA ARG A 39 17.95 12.62 3.96
C ARG A 39 19.26 11.87 4.24
N MET A 40 19.28 10.55 4.11
CA MET A 40 20.49 9.73 4.27
C MET A 40 21.55 9.95 3.18
N ARG A 41 21.19 10.58 2.06
CA ARG A 41 22.11 11.09 1.04
C ARG A 41 22.62 12.51 1.33
N GLY A 42 22.23 13.12 2.44
CA GLY A 42 22.55 14.50 2.81
C GLY A 42 21.60 15.56 2.23
N GLY A 43 20.49 15.15 1.60
CA GLY A 43 19.49 16.07 1.07
C GLY A 43 18.60 16.67 2.16
N THR A 44 18.11 17.89 1.94
CA THR A 44 17.11 18.51 2.81
C THR A 44 15.71 18.17 2.28
N VAL A 45 14.85 17.61 3.13
CA VAL A 45 13.47 17.27 2.79
C VAL A 45 12.56 17.83 3.87
N HIS A 46 11.65 18.71 3.45
CA HIS A 46 10.51 19.20 4.24
C HIS A 46 9.30 18.34 3.87
N PHE A 47 9.05 17.30 4.68
CA PHE A 47 7.94 16.38 4.47
C PHE A 47 6.73 16.85 5.26
N VAL A 48 5.74 17.42 4.57
CA VAL A 48 4.55 18.00 5.19
C VAL A 48 3.26 17.34 4.70
N CYS A 49 2.26 17.32 5.57
CA CYS A 49 0.90 16.87 5.24
C CYS A 49 -0.12 17.63 6.10
N ALA A 50 -1.40 17.34 5.91
CA ALA A 50 -2.50 17.93 6.64
C ALA A 50 -3.76 17.09 6.46
N ASP A 51 -4.74 17.25 7.35
CA ASP A 51 -6.10 16.76 7.10
C ASP A 51 -6.86 17.64 6.11
N ASP A 52 -7.57 17.01 5.18
CA ASP A 52 -8.61 17.66 4.36
C ASP A 52 -9.91 17.72 5.17
N ALA A 53 -10.27 18.92 5.61
CA ALA A 53 -11.18 19.17 6.71
C ALA A 53 -12.45 19.91 6.28
N HIS A 54 -12.65 20.21 4.99
CA HIS A 54 -13.81 20.95 4.52
C HIS A 54 -14.85 20.07 3.82
N GLY A 55 -16.06 20.63 3.69
CA GLY A 55 -17.11 20.10 2.86
C GLY A 55 -18.38 19.68 3.58
N THR A 56 -19.45 19.58 2.80
CA THR A 56 -20.77 19.05 3.22
C THR A 56 -20.69 17.71 3.96
N PRO A 57 -19.84 16.74 3.58
CA PRO A 57 -19.74 15.47 4.30
C PRO A 57 -19.36 15.65 5.77
N ILE A 58 -18.33 16.44 6.05
CA ILE A 58 -17.84 16.72 7.40
C ILE A 58 -18.88 17.51 8.19
N MET A 59 -19.48 18.53 7.58
CA MET A 59 -20.55 19.32 8.19
C MET A 59 -21.70 18.43 8.69
N LEU A 60 -22.18 17.51 7.84
CA LEU A 60 -23.28 16.61 8.18
C LEU A 60 -22.86 15.51 9.16
N ALA A 61 -21.61 15.05 9.11
CA ALA A 61 -21.08 14.08 10.07
C ALA A 61 -20.96 14.69 11.48
N ALA A 62 -20.47 15.93 11.57
CA ALA A 62 -20.40 16.68 12.82
C ALA A 62 -21.80 16.95 13.40
N GLU A 63 -22.77 17.35 12.56
CA GLU A 63 -24.17 17.51 12.96
C GLU A 63 -24.75 16.19 13.50
N LYS A 64 -24.52 15.08 12.79
CA LYS A 64 -24.96 13.73 13.23
C LYS A 64 -24.31 13.31 14.55
N ALA A 65 -23.07 13.71 14.80
CA ALA A 65 -22.37 13.49 16.07
C ALA A 65 -22.82 14.44 17.19
N GLY A 66 -23.61 15.47 16.88
CA GLY A 66 -24.01 16.51 17.84
C GLY A 66 -22.85 17.40 18.27
N MET A 67 -21.85 17.59 17.41
CA MET A 67 -20.61 18.32 17.71
C MET A 67 -20.40 19.49 16.74
N PRO A 68 -19.72 20.58 17.17
CA PRO A 68 -19.17 21.56 16.23
C PRO A 68 -18.20 20.89 15.24
N ALA A 69 -18.19 21.37 13.99
CA ALA A 69 -17.36 20.78 12.94
C ALA A 69 -15.86 20.88 13.28
N GLU A 70 -15.43 21.96 13.90
CA GLU A 70 -14.06 22.20 14.36
C GLU A 70 -13.61 21.19 15.41
N ASP A 71 -14.52 20.78 16.30
CA ASP A 71 -14.24 19.78 17.34
C ASP A 71 -14.17 18.38 16.73
N PHE A 72 -15.06 18.10 15.77
CA PHE A 72 -15.10 16.83 15.05
C PHE A 72 -13.80 16.59 14.24
N ILE A 73 -13.36 17.57 13.45
CA ILE A 73 -12.12 17.42 12.65
C ILE A 73 -10.87 17.33 13.51
N ARG A 74 -10.84 18.01 14.67
CA ARG A 74 -9.68 17.98 15.58
C ARG A 74 -9.47 16.60 16.19
N ALA A 75 -10.56 15.96 16.64
CA ALA A 75 -10.49 14.58 17.14
C ALA A 75 -10.02 13.59 16.06
N MET A 76 -10.43 13.82 14.79
CA MET A 76 -9.99 13.01 13.67
C MET A 76 -8.50 13.20 13.38
N GLN A 77 -8.04 14.45 13.33
CA GLN A 77 -6.64 14.82 13.12
C GLN A 77 -5.73 14.19 14.18
N GLU A 78 -6.10 14.28 15.47
CA GLU A 78 -5.35 13.64 16.56
C GLU A 78 -5.23 12.12 16.36
N GLY A 79 -6.31 11.48 15.88
CA GLY A 79 -6.31 10.06 15.52
C GLY A 79 -5.38 9.75 14.35
N HIS A 80 -5.40 10.56 13.30
CA HIS A 80 -4.54 10.41 12.12
C HIS A 80 -3.05 10.59 12.47
N GLU A 81 -2.70 11.66 13.19
CA GLU A 81 -1.32 11.94 13.61
C GLU A 81 -0.75 10.80 14.45
N ARG A 82 -1.52 10.31 15.42
CA ARG A 82 -1.14 9.16 16.25
C ARG A 82 -0.89 7.92 15.41
N ASP A 83 -1.84 7.57 14.54
CA ASP A 83 -1.76 6.39 13.68
C ASP A 83 -0.55 6.49 12.73
N PHE A 84 -0.31 7.63 12.08
CA PHE A 84 0.89 7.83 11.24
C PHE A 84 2.20 7.67 12.02
N ALA A 85 2.28 8.27 13.21
CA ALA A 85 3.47 8.21 14.06
C ALA A 85 3.79 6.76 14.48
N GLU A 86 2.79 5.97 14.86
CA GLU A 86 2.96 4.55 15.22
C GLU A 86 3.35 3.68 14.02
N PHE A 87 2.88 3.99 12.81
CA PHE A 87 3.38 3.37 11.57
C PHE A 87 4.74 3.90 11.11
N GLY A 88 5.39 4.77 11.89
CA GLY A 88 6.70 5.31 11.60
C GLY A 88 6.74 6.30 10.43
N VAL A 89 5.59 6.81 9.98
CA VAL A 89 5.51 7.91 9.00
C VAL A 89 5.81 9.20 9.75
N ARG A 90 6.93 9.85 9.43
CA ARG A 90 7.41 11.02 10.19
C ARG A 90 7.40 12.26 9.31
N PHE A 91 6.32 13.03 9.41
CA PHE A 91 6.25 14.38 8.87
C PHE A 91 7.10 15.35 9.72
N ASP A 92 7.64 16.39 9.07
CA ASP A 92 8.26 17.51 9.76
C ASP A 92 7.20 18.50 10.28
N PHE A 93 6.03 18.50 9.63
CA PHE A 93 4.82 19.21 10.02
C PHE A 93 3.56 18.49 9.53
N TYR A 94 2.57 18.38 10.40
CA TYR A 94 1.22 17.89 10.06
C TYR A 94 0.22 18.97 10.45
N HIS A 95 -0.71 19.28 9.56
CA HIS A 95 -1.59 20.43 9.71
C HIS A 95 -3.06 20.12 9.39
N THR A 96 -3.84 21.15 9.11
CA THR A 96 -5.21 21.05 8.61
C THR A 96 -5.44 22.08 7.51
N THR A 97 -6.27 21.72 6.54
CA THR A 97 -6.80 22.66 5.54
C THR A 97 -7.69 23.74 6.18
N HIS A 98 -8.27 23.49 7.35
CA HIS A 98 -9.03 24.48 8.12
C HIS A 98 -8.09 25.35 8.98
N SER A 99 -7.22 26.12 8.33
CA SER A 99 -6.20 26.96 8.95
C SER A 99 -6.18 28.39 8.39
N ALA A 100 -5.56 29.31 9.14
CA ALA A 100 -5.45 30.71 8.72
C ALA A 100 -4.55 30.84 7.48
N GLU A 101 -3.45 30.09 7.44
CA GLU A 101 -2.51 30.03 6.33
C GLU A 101 -3.18 29.53 5.05
N ASN A 102 -4.03 28.50 5.15
CA ASN A 102 -4.74 27.98 3.98
C ASN A 102 -5.81 28.96 3.49
N ARG A 103 -6.51 29.63 4.41
CA ARG A 103 -7.47 30.68 4.04
C ARG A 103 -6.79 31.80 3.27
N GLU A 104 -5.70 32.33 3.81
CA GLU A 104 -4.92 33.41 3.17
C GLU A 104 -4.44 33.00 1.78
N LEU A 105 -3.88 31.79 1.64
CA LEU A 105 -3.39 31.29 0.35
C LEU A 105 -4.52 30.99 -0.64
N ALA A 106 -5.66 30.47 -0.18
CA ALA A 106 -6.84 30.23 -1.02
C ALA A 106 -7.41 31.55 -1.57
N GLU A 107 -7.57 32.55 -0.72
CA GLU A 107 -8.00 33.89 -1.11
C GLU A 107 -7.01 34.55 -2.09
N LEU A 108 -5.70 34.39 -1.83
CA LEU A 108 -4.63 34.90 -2.69
C LEU A 108 -4.67 34.27 -4.09
N ILE A 109 -4.66 32.93 -4.15
CA ILE A 109 -4.66 32.19 -5.42
C ILE A 109 -5.92 32.51 -6.20
N TYR A 110 -7.10 32.46 -5.57
CA TYR A 110 -8.37 32.82 -6.20
C TYR A 110 -8.33 34.24 -6.78
N THR A 111 -7.91 35.22 -5.98
CA THR A 111 -7.84 36.63 -6.41
C THR A 111 -6.91 36.80 -7.60
N ARG A 112 -5.73 36.15 -7.58
CA ARG A 112 -4.77 36.22 -8.70
C ARG A 112 -5.34 35.62 -9.99
N LEU A 113 -6.05 34.49 -9.89
CA LEU A 113 -6.71 33.82 -11.02
C LEU A 113 -7.90 34.62 -11.55
N ARG A 114 -8.70 35.22 -10.66
CA ARG A 114 -9.85 36.07 -11.00
C ARG A 114 -9.40 37.32 -11.76
N ASP A 115 -8.36 37.98 -11.24
CA ASP A 115 -7.91 39.28 -11.75
C ASP A 115 -6.93 39.13 -12.92
N GLY A 116 -6.32 37.95 -13.11
CA GLY A 116 -5.35 37.69 -14.16
C GLY A 116 -4.03 38.41 -13.92
N SER A 117 -3.61 38.51 -12.66
CA SER A 117 -2.42 39.30 -12.26
C SER A 117 -1.09 38.69 -12.70
N HIS A 118 -1.04 37.37 -12.90
CA HIS A 118 0.16 36.61 -13.27
C HIS A 118 -0.07 35.69 -14.49
N GLY A 119 -1.17 35.90 -15.22
CA GLY A 119 -1.62 35.02 -16.30
C GLY A 119 -2.99 35.44 -16.84
N PRO A 120 -3.66 34.60 -17.64
CA PRO A 120 -5.00 34.92 -18.11
C PRO A 120 -5.98 34.98 -16.94
N LYS A 121 -6.97 35.89 -17.02
CA LYS A 121 -8.16 35.82 -16.15
C LYS A 121 -8.83 34.47 -16.34
N ALA A 122 -9.04 33.73 -15.26
CA ALA A 122 -9.42 32.32 -15.32
C ALA A 122 -10.63 31.96 -14.45
N ILE A 123 -11.32 32.95 -13.87
CA ILE A 123 -12.54 32.72 -13.08
C ILE A 123 -13.77 33.26 -13.84
N ALA A 124 -14.66 32.36 -14.24
CA ALA A 124 -15.94 32.68 -14.84
C ALA A 124 -17.10 32.55 -13.82
N ARG A 125 -18.18 33.31 -14.02
CA ARG A 125 -19.43 33.20 -13.25
C ARG A 125 -20.53 32.66 -14.13
N ARG A 126 -21.29 31.66 -13.67
CA ARG A 126 -22.41 31.07 -14.41
C ARG A 126 -23.53 30.68 -13.45
N SER A 127 -24.77 30.89 -13.86
CA SER A 127 -25.92 30.33 -13.14
C SER A 127 -26.09 28.85 -13.50
N ILE A 128 -26.24 27.99 -12.50
CA ILE A 128 -26.55 26.58 -12.66
C ILE A 128 -27.85 26.23 -11.92
N GLN A 129 -28.54 25.19 -12.41
CA GLN A 129 -29.68 24.62 -11.72
C GLN A 129 -29.26 23.43 -10.88
N GLN A 130 -29.54 23.49 -9.59
CA GLN A 130 -29.23 22.42 -8.66
C GLN A 130 -30.44 22.10 -7.78
N LEU A 131 -30.53 20.85 -7.33
CA LEU A 131 -31.55 20.41 -6.38
C LEU A 131 -31.34 21.05 -5.01
N PHE A 132 -32.41 21.58 -4.45
CA PHE A 132 -32.45 22.29 -3.17
C PHE A 132 -33.44 21.63 -2.21
N ASP A 133 -33.02 21.41 -0.97
CA ASP A 133 -33.86 20.95 0.12
C ASP A 133 -34.57 22.15 0.78
N PRO A 134 -35.90 22.30 0.60
CA PRO A 134 -36.63 23.45 1.14
C PRO A 134 -36.78 23.42 2.67
N GLU A 135 -36.69 22.25 3.31
CA GLU A 135 -36.85 22.12 4.76
C GLU A 135 -35.53 22.41 5.48
N ARG A 136 -34.41 21.97 4.91
CA ARG A 136 -33.07 22.25 5.46
C ARG A 136 -32.49 23.57 5.00
N GLY A 137 -33.04 24.15 3.93
CA GLY A 137 -32.55 25.41 3.38
C GLY A 137 -31.16 25.30 2.75
N MET A 138 -30.85 24.18 2.09
CA MET A 138 -29.53 23.93 1.50
C MET A 138 -29.61 23.27 0.13
N PHE A 139 -28.62 23.56 -0.72
CA PHE A 139 -28.41 22.80 -1.96
C PHE A 139 -27.91 21.40 -1.65
N LEU A 140 -28.34 20.42 -2.45
CA LEU A 140 -27.99 19.02 -2.29
C LEU A 140 -26.90 18.65 -3.31
N PRO A 141 -25.70 18.27 -2.84
CA PRO A 141 -24.77 17.54 -3.70
C PRO A 141 -25.40 16.23 -4.16
N ASP A 142 -25.01 15.74 -5.32
CA ASP A 142 -25.60 14.58 -6.01
C ASP A 142 -25.88 13.40 -5.08
N ARG A 143 -24.87 12.96 -4.31
CA ARG A 143 -24.98 11.83 -3.37
C ARG A 143 -26.00 12.02 -2.23
N TYR A 144 -26.45 13.24 -1.98
CA TYR A 144 -27.48 13.58 -0.99
C TYR A 144 -28.88 13.70 -1.62
N VAL A 145 -29.01 13.34 -2.88
CA VAL A 145 -30.28 13.10 -3.56
C VAL A 145 -30.44 11.60 -3.69
N LYS A 146 -31.60 11.08 -3.28
CA LYS A 146 -31.98 9.69 -3.54
C LYS A 146 -33.34 9.59 -4.20
N GLY A 147 -33.59 8.52 -4.95
CA GLY A 147 -34.86 8.30 -5.63
C GLY A 147 -34.92 6.95 -6.32
N GLU A 148 -35.80 6.85 -7.31
CA GLU A 148 -35.95 5.68 -8.16
C GLU A 148 -35.15 5.84 -9.46
N CYS A 149 -34.50 4.76 -9.90
CA CYS A 149 -33.73 4.74 -11.14
C CYS A 149 -34.63 5.10 -12.34
N PRO A 150 -34.26 6.09 -13.17
CA PRO A 150 -35.04 6.45 -14.35
C PRO A 150 -35.15 5.31 -15.36
N HIS A 151 -34.16 4.40 -15.39
CA HIS A 151 -34.06 3.33 -16.37
C HIS A 151 -34.71 2.01 -15.96
N CYS A 152 -34.44 1.49 -14.76
CA CYS A 152 -34.93 0.19 -14.31
C CYS A 152 -35.99 0.26 -13.20
N GLY A 153 -36.27 1.45 -12.66
CA GLY A 153 -37.25 1.63 -11.57
C GLY A 153 -36.80 1.11 -10.20
N ALA A 154 -35.53 0.71 -10.03
CA ALA A 154 -35.00 0.35 -8.73
C ALA A 154 -35.14 1.51 -7.74
N ALA A 155 -35.68 1.25 -6.56
CA ALA A 155 -35.84 2.24 -5.49
C ALA A 155 -34.52 2.50 -4.74
N ASP A 156 -34.48 3.56 -3.93
CA ASP A 156 -33.36 3.95 -3.05
C ASP A 156 -31.99 4.03 -3.75
N GLN A 157 -31.97 4.60 -4.96
CA GLN A 157 -30.74 4.91 -5.68
C GLN A 157 -30.23 6.29 -5.30
N TYR A 158 -28.91 6.46 -5.18
CA TYR A 158 -28.27 7.69 -4.72
C TYR A 158 -27.49 8.36 -5.85
N GLY A 159 -27.59 9.69 -5.95
CA GLY A 159 -26.78 10.49 -6.86
C GLY A 159 -26.99 10.19 -8.33
N ASP A 160 -25.89 9.94 -9.03
CA ASP A 160 -25.79 9.98 -10.49
C ASP A 160 -25.70 8.59 -11.14
N ASN A 161 -25.90 7.52 -10.38
CA ASN A 161 -25.82 6.16 -10.89
C ASN A 161 -26.77 5.21 -10.17
N CYS A 162 -27.08 4.09 -10.83
CA CYS A 162 -27.89 3.01 -10.27
C CYS A 162 -27.03 1.80 -9.93
N GLU A 163 -27.05 1.37 -8.67
CA GLU A 163 -26.33 0.20 -8.16
C GLU A 163 -26.93 -1.14 -8.66
N VAL A 164 -28.15 -1.11 -9.20
CA VAL A 164 -28.84 -2.31 -9.70
C VAL A 164 -28.55 -2.56 -11.19
N CYS A 165 -28.72 -1.53 -12.03
CA CYS A 165 -28.54 -1.68 -13.49
C CYS A 165 -27.24 -1.06 -14.03
N GLY A 166 -26.46 -0.38 -13.18
CA GLY A 166 -25.14 0.17 -13.51
C GLY A 166 -25.16 1.41 -14.41
N LYS A 167 -26.33 1.94 -14.79
CA LYS A 167 -26.43 3.14 -15.63
C LYS A 167 -26.21 4.42 -14.84
N ALA A 168 -25.51 5.37 -15.45
CA ALA A 168 -25.34 6.73 -14.96
C ALA A 168 -26.42 7.67 -15.52
N TYR A 169 -26.77 8.71 -14.78
CA TYR A 169 -27.78 9.73 -15.07
C TYR A 169 -27.54 10.99 -14.23
N ALA A 170 -28.18 12.11 -14.55
CA ALA A 170 -28.12 13.26 -13.64
C ALA A 170 -29.00 12.99 -12.40
N PRO A 171 -28.66 13.48 -11.20
CA PRO A 171 -29.53 13.37 -10.03
C PRO A 171 -30.91 14.01 -10.23
N THR A 172 -31.02 14.96 -11.15
CA THR A 172 -32.29 15.56 -11.59
C THR A 172 -33.18 14.60 -12.37
N ASP A 173 -32.62 13.52 -12.92
CA ASP A 173 -33.35 12.49 -13.65
C ASP A 173 -33.94 11.41 -12.72
N LEU A 174 -33.55 11.40 -11.43
CA LEU A 174 -34.11 10.47 -10.45
C LEU A 174 -35.63 10.68 -10.34
N LYS A 175 -36.38 9.58 -10.45
CA LYS A 175 -37.82 9.61 -10.22
C LYS A 175 -38.09 9.70 -8.73
N HIS A 176 -39.13 10.45 -8.36
CA HIS A 176 -39.52 10.67 -6.96
C HIS A 176 -38.35 11.06 -6.05
N PRO A 177 -37.56 12.10 -6.40
CA PRO A 177 -36.36 12.43 -5.65
C PRO A 177 -36.71 12.84 -4.22
N ARG A 178 -35.79 12.55 -3.30
CA ARG A 178 -35.86 12.83 -1.88
C ARG A 178 -34.50 13.29 -1.39
N SER A 179 -34.49 14.28 -0.51
CA SER A 179 -33.31 14.67 0.24
C SER A 179 -32.88 13.53 1.16
N VAL A 180 -31.61 13.16 1.11
CA VAL A 180 -31.02 12.22 2.09
C VAL A 180 -30.89 12.86 3.47
N VAL A 181 -30.91 14.19 3.56
CA VAL A 181 -30.71 14.95 4.81
C VAL A 181 -32.01 15.09 5.61
N SER A 182 -33.14 15.41 4.94
CA SER A 182 -34.44 15.63 5.59
C SER A 182 -35.52 14.62 5.20
N GLY A 183 -35.40 13.98 4.04
CA GLY A 183 -36.51 13.25 3.42
C GLY A 183 -37.48 14.13 2.63
N ALA A 184 -37.27 15.45 2.56
CA ALA A 184 -38.11 16.36 1.77
C ALA A 184 -37.99 16.10 0.26
N VAL A 185 -38.99 16.53 -0.52
CA VAL A 185 -38.90 16.54 -1.99
C VAL A 185 -38.05 17.73 -2.42
N PRO A 186 -36.89 17.53 -3.06
CA PRO A 186 -36.05 18.64 -3.48
C PRO A 186 -36.66 19.36 -4.69
N VAL A 187 -36.36 20.65 -4.80
CA VAL A 187 -36.81 21.52 -5.91
C VAL A 187 -35.60 22.07 -6.66
N LEU A 188 -35.72 22.28 -7.97
CA LEU A 188 -34.68 22.96 -8.73
C LEU A 188 -34.63 24.44 -8.34
N ARG A 189 -33.42 24.95 -8.08
CA ARG A 189 -33.16 26.37 -7.90
C ARG A 189 -31.92 26.78 -8.68
N ASP A 190 -31.97 28.01 -9.19
CA ASP A 190 -30.82 28.65 -9.82
C ASP A 190 -29.85 29.12 -8.73
N SER A 191 -28.55 28.93 -8.98
CA SER A 191 -27.46 29.44 -8.15
C SER A 191 -26.30 29.91 -9.02
N GLU A 192 -25.76 31.10 -8.74
CA GLU A 192 -24.52 31.56 -9.39
C GLU A 192 -23.31 30.82 -8.82
N HIS A 193 -22.52 30.20 -9.69
CA HIS A 193 -21.30 29.46 -9.36
C HIS A 193 -20.09 30.05 -10.08
N TYR A 194 -18.93 29.83 -9.48
CA TYR A 194 -17.61 30.29 -9.94
C TYR A 194 -16.85 29.11 -10.53
N PHE A 195 -16.36 29.28 -11.75
CA PHE A 195 -15.70 28.23 -12.50
C PHE A 195 -14.25 28.63 -12.81
N PHE A 196 -13.31 27.73 -12.54
CA PHE A 196 -11.95 27.83 -13.03
C PHE A 196 -11.87 27.36 -14.49
N GLU A 197 -11.47 28.25 -15.38
CA GLU A 197 -11.38 28.01 -16.83
C GLU A 197 -10.10 27.25 -17.19
N LEU A 198 -10.04 25.97 -16.83
CA LEU A 198 -8.88 25.10 -16.99
C LEU A 198 -8.35 25.06 -18.44
N GLY A 199 -9.23 25.16 -19.45
CA GLY A 199 -8.84 25.17 -20.86
C GLY A 199 -7.84 26.27 -21.24
N LYS A 200 -7.80 27.39 -20.51
CA LYS A 200 -6.84 28.48 -20.74
C LYS A 200 -5.38 28.08 -20.46
N PHE A 201 -5.15 26.97 -19.77
CA PHE A 201 -3.83 26.50 -19.38
C PHE A 201 -3.37 25.25 -20.15
N GLU A 202 -4.10 24.83 -21.17
CA GLU A 202 -3.80 23.59 -21.91
C GLU A 202 -2.38 23.56 -22.49
N ALA A 203 -1.91 24.68 -23.08
CA ALA A 203 -0.56 24.76 -23.65
C ALA A 203 0.52 24.53 -22.60
N PHE A 204 0.39 25.18 -21.44
CA PHE A 204 1.29 25.01 -20.30
C PHE A 204 1.25 23.56 -19.77
N LEU A 205 0.06 22.97 -19.63
CA LEU A 205 -0.07 21.58 -19.15
C LEU A 205 0.60 20.59 -20.09
N ARG A 206 0.47 20.78 -21.41
CA ARG A 206 1.14 19.95 -22.42
C ARG A 206 2.66 20.07 -22.32
N GLU A 207 3.18 21.28 -22.15
CA GLU A 207 4.62 21.52 -21.97
C GLU A 207 5.14 20.87 -20.68
N TRP A 208 4.46 21.09 -19.55
CA TRP A 208 4.85 20.53 -18.26
C TRP A 208 4.80 18.99 -18.24
N LEU A 209 3.79 18.38 -18.90
CA LEU A 209 3.69 16.93 -19.05
C LEU A 209 4.70 16.35 -20.06
N ALA A 210 5.27 17.15 -20.95
CA ALA A 210 6.35 16.66 -21.83
C ALA A 210 7.63 16.34 -21.04
N GLY A 211 7.85 17.00 -19.90
CA GLY A 211 8.97 16.74 -18.99
C GLY A 211 8.82 15.49 -18.12
N ASP A 212 9.66 15.38 -17.08
CA ASP A 212 9.71 14.25 -16.15
C ASP A 212 8.74 14.39 -14.96
N SER A 213 7.60 15.06 -15.18
CA SER A 213 6.62 15.42 -14.15
C SER A 213 5.84 14.23 -13.57
N ALA A 214 5.83 13.08 -14.22
CA ALA A 214 5.21 11.85 -13.69
C ALA A 214 5.67 10.60 -14.46
N HIS A 215 5.36 9.42 -13.93
CA HIS A 215 5.55 8.14 -14.62
C HIS A 215 4.82 8.12 -15.98
N PRO A 216 5.38 7.51 -17.06
CA PRO A 216 4.80 7.53 -18.40
C PRO A 216 3.32 7.11 -18.48
N ALA A 217 2.91 6.10 -17.71
CA ALA A 217 1.51 5.65 -17.65
C ALA A 217 0.55 6.73 -17.10
N VAL A 218 0.99 7.54 -16.13
CA VAL A 218 0.21 8.66 -15.58
C VAL A 218 0.08 9.75 -16.63
N LYS A 219 1.20 10.09 -17.30
CA LYS A 219 1.22 11.10 -18.37
C LYS A 219 0.31 10.71 -19.54
N ALA A 220 0.34 9.44 -19.95
CA ALA A 220 -0.56 8.92 -20.97
C ALA A 220 -2.04 9.11 -20.57
N LYS A 221 -2.38 8.77 -19.32
CA LYS A 221 -3.75 8.94 -18.82
C LYS A 221 -4.19 10.41 -18.76
N LEU A 222 -3.30 11.30 -18.34
CA LEU A 222 -3.54 12.75 -18.34
C LEU A 222 -3.68 13.29 -19.78
N GLY A 223 -2.92 12.73 -20.73
CA GLY A 223 -3.02 13.03 -22.16
C GLY A 223 -4.40 12.73 -22.74
N GLU A 224 -5.01 11.59 -22.40
CA GLU A 224 -6.38 11.25 -22.82
C GLU A 224 -7.40 12.33 -22.41
N TRP A 225 -7.27 12.90 -21.20
CA TRP A 225 -8.15 13.97 -20.73
C TRP A 225 -7.90 15.30 -21.44
N LEU A 226 -6.64 15.61 -21.79
CA LEU A 226 -6.30 16.78 -22.59
C LEU A 226 -6.86 16.68 -24.01
N GLU A 227 -6.81 15.50 -24.64
CA GLU A 227 -7.37 15.24 -25.97
C GLU A 227 -8.90 15.30 -26.00
N GLY A 228 -9.56 14.87 -24.92
CA GLY A 228 -11.02 14.93 -24.78
C GLY A 228 -11.60 16.34 -24.59
N GLY A 229 -10.75 17.36 -24.46
CA GLY A 229 -11.14 18.75 -24.20
C GLY A 229 -11.33 19.03 -22.70
N LEU A 230 -10.60 20.02 -22.19
CA LEU A 230 -10.69 20.43 -20.79
C LEU A 230 -11.99 21.19 -20.54
N ARG A 231 -12.67 20.84 -19.44
CA ARG A 231 -13.88 21.53 -18.98
C ARG A 231 -13.55 22.48 -17.84
N ASP A 232 -14.30 23.56 -17.78
CA ASP A 232 -14.22 24.47 -16.63
C ASP A 232 -14.69 23.76 -15.37
N TRP A 233 -14.07 24.14 -14.27
CA TRP A 233 -14.21 23.42 -13.01
C TRP A 233 -14.94 24.28 -11.99
N ASP A 234 -16.09 23.83 -11.50
CA ASP A 234 -16.83 24.57 -10.48
C ASP A 234 -16.10 24.52 -9.14
N ILE A 235 -15.63 25.68 -8.70
CA ILE A 235 -14.83 25.88 -7.50
C ILE A 235 -15.63 26.48 -6.34
N SER A 236 -16.96 26.55 -6.45
CA SER A 236 -17.80 27.21 -5.45
C SER A 236 -18.94 26.34 -4.93
N ARG A 237 -19.32 26.53 -3.67
CA ARG A 237 -20.48 25.90 -3.03
C ARG A 237 -21.30 26.95 -2.29
N ASP A 238 -22.61 26.74 -2.23
CA ASP A 238 -23.53 27.58 -1.48
C ASP A 238 -23.50 27.31 0.02
N ALA A 239 -23.79 28.34 0.81
CA ALA A 239 -24.17 28.19 2.21
C ALA A 239 -25.45 27.32 2.35
N PRO A 240 -25.59 26.57 3.46
CA PRO A 240 -24.61 26.32 4.51
C PRO A 240 -23.48 25.39 4.03
N TYR A 241 -22.24 25.75 4.38
CA TYR A 241 -21.05 24.97 4.05
C TYR A 241 -19.98 25.14 5.14
N PHE A 242 -19.25 24.06 5.45
CA PHE A 242 -18.06 24.13 6.30
C PHE A 242 -16.83 24.29 5.40
N GLY A 243 -16.32 25.52 5.32
CA GLY A 243 -15.21 25.89 4.44
C GLY A 243 -14.89 27.38 4.50
N PHE A 244 -14.07 27.86 3.57
CA PHE A 244 -13.74 29.28 3.47
C PHE A 244 -14.73 30.04 2.57
N PRO A 245 -15.22 31.23 3.01
CA PRO A 245 -16.04 32.07 2.16
C PRO A 245 -15.21 32.61 0.99
N ILE A 246 -15.83 32.77 -0.17
CA ILE A 246 -15.20 33.40 -1.34
C ILE A 246 -15.20 34.92 -1.13
N PRO A 247 -14.04 35.60 -1.26
CA PRO A 247 -13.99 37.06 -1.19
C PRO A 247 -14.93 37.69 -2.21
N ASP A 248 -15.62 38.76 -1.80
CA ASP A 248 -16.56 39.53 -2.62
C ASP A 248 -17.79 38.73 -3.14
N ALA A 249 -18.07 37.54 -2.60
CA ALA A 249 -19.22 36.70 -2.98
C ALA A 249 -19.99 36.18 -1.74
N PRO A 250 -20.87 37.02 -1.14
CA PRO A 250 -21.62 36.64 0.06
C PRO A 250 -22.42 35.35 -0.12
N GLY A 251 -22.34 34.45 0.87
CA GLY A 251 -23.03 33.17 0.86
C GLY A 251 -22.39 32.09 -0.02
N LYS A 252 -21.25 32.38 -0.66
CA LYS A 252 -20.47 31.42 -1.44
C LYS A 252 -19.21 31.01 -0.71
N PHE A 253 -18.87 29.74 -0.82
CA PHE A 253 -17.71 29.11 -0.21
C PHE A 253 -16.85 28.45 -1.28
N PHE A 254 -15.54 28.38 -1.07
CA PHE A 254 -14.69 27.57 -1.91
C PHE A 254 -15.09 26.10 -1.80
N TYR A 255 -15.18 25.43 -2.94
CA TYR A 255 -15.30 23.99 -2.97
C TYR A 255 -14.00 23.38 -2.45
N VAL A 256 -14.11 22.36 -1.59
CA VAL A 256 -12.96 21.71 -0.92
C VAL A 256 -11.77 21.39 -1.84
N TRP A 257 -12.02 20.97 -3.07
CA TRP A 257 -10.95 20.63 -4.00
C TRP A 257 -10.17 21.84 -4.56
N LEU A 258 -10.62 23.07 -4.35
CA LEU A 258 -9.80 24.27 -4.54
C LEU A 258 -8.83 24.45 -3.36
N ASP A 259 -9.32 24.38 -2.11
CA ASP A 259 -8.51 24.68 -0.92
C ASP A 259 -7.67 23.50 -0.42
N ALA A 260 -8.03 22.25 -0.76
CA ALA A 260 -7.32 21.04 -0.35
C ALA A 260 -5.87 21.00 -0.88
N PRO A 261 -5.58 21.14 -2.19
CA PRO A 261 -4.19 21.16 -2.64
C PRO A 261 -3.41 22.41 -2.18
N ILE A 262 -4.10 23.51 -1.87
CA ILE A 262 -3.48 24.69 -1.25
C ILE A 262 -3.04 24.38 0.18
N GLY A 263 -3.70 23.43 0.84
CA GLY A 263 -3.33 22.89 2.15
C GLY A 263 -1.89 22.35 2.22
N TYR A 264 -1.32 21.87 1.09
CA TYR A 264 0.10 21.53 1.00
C TYR A 264 0.99 22.73 1.30
N LEU A 265 0.68 23.87 0.66
CA LEU A 265 1.42 25.11 0.82
C LEU A 265 1.15 25.74 2.19
N ALA A 266 -0.07 25.64 2.71
CA ALA A 266 -0.39 26.11 4.05
C ALA A 266 0.39 25.36 5.14
N SER A 267 0.43 24.03 5.06
CA SER A 267 1.21 23.19 5.97
C SER A 267 2.71 23.53 5.89
N PHE A 268 3.23 23.74 4.68
CA PHE A 268 4.61 24.18 4.49
C PHE A 268 4.87 25.60 5.01
N LYS A 269 3.95 26.55 4.80
CA LYS A 269 4.05 27.93 5.29
C LYS A 269 4.11 27.96 6.81
N ALA A 270 3.28 27.17 7.48
CA ALA A 270 3.31 27.03 8.94
C ALA A 270 4.65 26.44 9.43
N LEU A 271 5.18 25.41 8.75
CA LEU A 271 6.53 24.89 9.02
C LEU A 271 7.60 25.97 8.83
N CYS A 272 7.55 26.73 7.74
CA CYS A 272 8.49 27.80 7.44
C CYS A 272 8.50 28.88 8.53
N ALA A 273 7.31 29.28 8.99
CA ALA A 273 7.16 30.24 10.08
C ALA A 273 7.74 29.71 11.40
N ARG A 274 7.58 28.41 11.69
CA ARG A 274 8.14 27.77 12.89
C ARG A 274 9.66 27.70 12.87
N ASP A 275 10.24 27.30 11.73
CA ASP A 275 11.65 26.91 11.63
C ASP A 275 12.55 27.96 10.94
N GLY A 276 11.98 29.08 10.49
CA GLY A 276 12.72 30.15 9.81
C GLY A 276 13.18 29.78 8.40
N ILE A 277 12.40 28.96 7.68
CA ILE A 277 12.68 28.57 6.29
C ILE A 277 12.06 29.62 5.36
N ASP A 278 12.77 29.97 4.28
CA ASP A 278 12.23 30.85 3.25
C ASP A 278 11.19 30.11 2.40
N PHE A 279 9.92 30.46 2.58
CA PHE A 279 8.80 29.88 1.86
C PHE A 279 8.86 30.18 0.36
N ASP A 280 9.25 31.39 -0.04
CA ASP A 280 9.23 31.83 -1.43
C ASP A 280 10.34 31.16 -2.25
N GLN A 281 11.43 30.76 -1.59
CA GLN A 281 12.50 29.96 -2.22
C GLN A 281 11.99 28.67 -2.85
N PHE A 282 10.90 28.07 -2.35
CA PHE A 282 10.32 26.84 -2.89
C PHE A 282 9.23 27.07 -3.95
N LEU A 283 8.64 28.27 -4.00
CA LEU A 283 7.47 28.58 -4.83
C LEU A 283 7.76 29.47 -6.04
N GLY A 284 8.91 30.15 -6.07
CA GLY A 284 9.35 30.90 -7.23
C GLY A 284 9.44 30.03 -8.49
N ILE A 285 9.05 30.59 -9.65
CA ILE A 285 9.01 29.87 -10.92
C ILE A 285 10.39 29.33 -11.33
N ASP A 286 11.46 30.05 -11.00
CA ASP A 286 12.86 29.70 -11.25
C ASP A 286 13.53 28.99 -10.05
N SER A 287 12.74 28.52 -9.09
CA SER A 287 13.28 27.83 -7.92
C SER A 287 14.07 26.59 -8.34
N SER A 288 15.23 26.38 -7.70
CA SER A 288 16.05 25.17 -7.82
C SER A 288 15.71 24.10 -6.79
N ALA A 289 14.81 24.40 -5.84
CA ALA A 289 14.26 23.39 -4.94
C ALA A 289 13.37 22.41 -5.72
N GLU A 290 12.90 21.34 -5.11
CA GLU A 290 11.96 20.40 -5.76
C GLU A 290 10.64 20.35 -5.00
N MET A 291 9.53 20.13 -5.72
CA MET A 291 8.19 19.94 -5.15
C MET A 291 7.62 18.60 -5.61
N HIS A 292 7.47 17.66 -4.69
CA HIS A 292 7.03 16.29 -4.98
C HIS A 292 5.74 15.96 -4.25
N HIS A 293 4.82 15.31 -4.97
CA HIS A 293 3.53 14.85 -4.43
C HIS A 293 3.40 13.33 -4.57
N PHE A 294 3.20 12.63 -3.45
CA PHE A 294 2.84 11.20 -3.42
C PHE A 294 1.31 11.04 -3.33
N LEU A 295 0.73 10.35 -4.31
CA LEU A 295 -0.71 10.38 -4.58
C LEU A 295 -1.24 8.99 -4.94
N GLY A 296 -2.51 8.73 -4.61
CA GLY A 296 -3.24 7.60 -5.19
C GLY A 296 -3.69 7.88 -6.62
N LYS A 297 -3.88 6.83 -7.43
CA LYS A 297 -4.31 6.96 -8.84
C LYS A 297 -5.66 7.68 -9.05
N ASP A 298 -6.51 7.77 -8.04
CA ASP A 298 -7.85 8.39 -8.16
C ASP A 298 -7.83 9.90 -8.26
N ILE A 299 -6.74 10.54 -7.85
CA ILE A 299 -6.65 12.00 -7.72
C ILE A 299 -5.64 12.61 -8.70
N ILE A 300 -5.20 11.84 -9.69
CA ILE A 300 -4.19 12.28 -10.66
C ILE A 300 -4.72 13.36 -11.59
N ASN A 301 -6.01 13.36 -11.93
CA ASN A 301 -6.62 14.42 -12.74
C ASN A 301 -6.53 15.77 -12.02
N PHE A 302 -6.78 15.80 -10.71
CA PHE A 302 -6.66 17.00 -9.89
C PHE A 302 -5.21 17.48 -9.83
N HIS A 303 -4.26 16.59 -9.54
CA HIS A 303 -2.86 16.98 -9.33
C HIS A 303 -2.05 17.13 -10.62
N GLY A 304 -2.53 16.56 -11.72
CA GLY A 304 -1.88 16.59 -13.02
C GLY A 304 -2.49 17.58 -14.01
N LEU A 305 -3.66 18.15 -13.72
CA LEU A 305 -4.32 19.17 -14.56
C LEU A 305 -4.68 20.42 -13.76
N PHE A 306 -5.53 20.28 -12.76
CA PHE A 306 -6.12 21.42 -12.03
C PHE A 306 -5.08 22.15 -11.18
N TRP A 307 -4.35 21.43 -10.34
CA TRP A 307 -3.39 22.01 -9.41
C TRP A 307 -2.20 22.71 -10.08
N PRO A 308 -1.51 22.12 -11.08
CA PRO A 308 -0.44 22.81 -11.80
C PRO A 308 -0.93 24.06 -12.52
N ALA A 309 -2.14 24.01 -13.10
CA ALA A 309 -2.74 25.17 -13.77
C ALA A 309 -3.08 26.30 -12.79
N MET A 310 -3.61 25.98 -11.60
CA MET A 310 -3.86 26.96 -10.54
C MET A 310 -2.57 27.63 -10.08
N LEU A 311 -1.53 26.84 -9.80
CA LEU A 311 -0.22 27.35 -9.39
C LEU A 311 0.34 28.29 -10.45
N HIS A 312 0.41 27.83 -11.70
CA HIS A 312 0.93 28.59 -12.82
C HIS A 312 0.16 29.90 -13.03
N GLY A 313 -1.18 29.86 -13.07
CA GLY A 313 -2.01 31.05 -13.23
C GLY A 313 -1.93 32.04 -12.06
N ALA A 314 -1.54 31.57 -10.87
CA ALA A 314 -1.31 32.39 -9.68
C ALA A 314 0.15 32.85 -9.54
N GLY A 315 1.02 32.57 -10.51
CA GLY A 315 2.42 33.00 -10.51
C GLY A 315 3.36 32.15 -9.66
N PHE A 316 2.99 30.90 -9.37
CA PHE A 316 3.82 29.93 -8.65
C PHE A 316 4.35 28.85 -9.60
N ARG A 317 5.47 28.21 -9.22
CA ARG A 317 5.97 27.03 -9.93
C ARG A 317 5.00 25.86 -9.91
N ALA A 318 5.05 25.04 -10.96
CA ALA A 318 4.38 23.75 -10.99
C ALA A 318 5.14 22.70 -10.15
N PRO A 319 4.50 21.58 -9.76
CA PRO A 319 5.20 20.48 -9.10
C PRO A 319 6.34 19.92 -9.97
N THR A 320 7.43 19.52 -9.33
CA THR A 320 8.58 18.87 -10.00
C THR A 320 8.20 17.47 -10.46
N ALA A 321 7.59 16.65 -9.60
CA ALA A 321 7.10 15.34 -10.00
C ALA A 321 5.92 14.82 -9.14
N LEU A 322 5.06 14.04 -9.78
CA LEU A 322 3.98 13.27 -9.19
C LEU A 322 4.40 11.80 -9.08
N HIS A 323 4.42 11.29 -7.85
CA HIS A 323 4.64 9.88 -7.53
C HIS A 323 3.29 9.22 -7.27
N VAL A 324 2.88 8.27 -8.10
CA VAL A 324 1.50 7.74 -8.08
C VAL A 324 1.48 6.25 -7.76
N ASN A 325 0.77 5.88 -6.70
CA ASN A 325 0.55 4.50 -6.32
C ASN A 325 -0.82 3.96 -6.78
N GLY A 326 -0.89 2.64 -7.01
CA GLY A 326 -2.15 1.93 -7.22
C GLY A 326 -2.94 1.74 -5.92
N TYR A 327 -4.05 1.00 -6.02
CA TYR A 327 -4.85 0.63 -4.86
C TYR A 327 -4.17 -0.43 -4.01
N LEU A 328 -4.60 -0.53 -2.75
CA LEU A 328 -4.35 -1.71 -1.94
C LEU A 328 -5.44 -2.77 -2.22
N THR A 329 -5.02 -3.96 -2.58
CA THR A 329 -5.85 -5.18 -2.53
C THR A 329 -5.40 -6.06 -1.36
N VAL A 330 -6.29 -6.94 -0.91
CA VAL A 330 -5.99 -7.94 0.11
C VAL A 330 -6.40 -9.30 -0.42
N ASN A 331 -5.46 -10.24 -0.45
CA ASN A 331 -5.62 -11.58 -1.03
C ASN A 331 -6.18 -11.54 -2.48
N GLY A 332 -5.65 -10.65 -3.33
CA GLY A 332 -6.00 -10.52 -4.74
C GLY A 332 -7.33 -9.80 -5.02
N ALA A 333 -8.02 -9.32 -3.99
CA ALA A 333 -9.33 -8.67 -4.14
C ALA A 333 -9.37 -7.28 -3.50
N LYS A 334 -10.28 -6.43 -3.99
CA LYS A 334 -10.61 -5.16 -3.33
C LYS A 334 -10.97 -5.43 -1.86
N MET A 335 -10.49 -4.57 -0.96
CA MET A 335 -10.81 -4.63 0.46
C MET A 335 -12.33 -4.71 0.67
N SER A 336 -12.77 -5.61 1.54
CA SER A 336 -14.18 -5.86 1.80
C SER A 336 -14.46 -5.94 3.30
N LYS A 337 -15.54 -5.27 3.71
CA LYS A 337 -16.07 -5.33 5.07
C LYS A 337 -16.56 -6.75 5.40
N SER A 338 -17.31 -7.39 4.49
CA SER A 338 -17.87 -8.73 4.74
C SER A 338 -16.81 -9.82 4.88
N ARG A 339 -15.65 -9.64 4.25
CA ARG A 339 -14.52 -10.57 4.35
C ARG A 339 -13.55 -10.23 5.50
N GLY A 340 -13.74 -9.12 6.21
CA GLY A 340 -12.78 -8.63 7.20
C GLY A 340 -11.47 -8.12 6.61
N THR A 341 -11.43 -7.84 5.31
CA THR A 341 -10.21 -7.38 4.62
C THR A 341 -10.15 -5.86 4.43
N PHE A 342 -11.17 -5.14 4.90
CA PHE A 342 -11.12 -3.69 5.09
C PHE A 342 -10.59 -3.40 6.49
N VAL A 343 -9.26 -3.33 6.60
CA VAL A 343 -8.55 -3.23 7.89
C VAL A 343 -8.22 -1.77 8.20
N MET A 344 -8.63 -1.30 9.37
CA MET A 344 -8.22 0.01 9.89
C MET A 344 -6.76 -0.02 10.36
N ALA A 345 -6.05 1.10 10.23
CA ALA A 345 -4.68 1.26 10.71
C ALA A 345 -4.59 0.94 12.20
N ARG A 346 -5.54 1.46 12.99
CA ARG A 346 -5.63 1.19 14.42
C ARG A 346 -5.87 -0.29 14.75
N THR A 347 -6.76 -0.96 14.02
CA THR A 347 -7.03 -2.40 14.19
C THR A 347 -5.79 -3.25 13.95
N TYR A 348 -4.96 -2.89 12.97
CA TYR A 348 -3.68 -3.58 12.72
C TYR A 348 -2.75 -3.50 13.93
N LEU A 349 -2.57 -2.30 14.50
CA LEU A 349 -1.69 -2.06 15.65
C LEU A 349 -2.21 -2.76 16.91
N GLU A 350 -3.51 -2.68 17.19
CA GLU A 350 -4.14 -3.32 18.35
C GLU A 350 -4.14 -4.85 18.27
N SER A 351 -4.00 -5.41 17.06
CA SER A 351 -3.79 -6.86 16.86
C SER A 351 -2.36 -7.32 17.21
N GLY A 352 -1.50 -6.40 17.67
CA GLY A 352 -0.12 -6.67 18.09
C GLY A 352 0.85 -6.87 16.93
N LEU A 353 0.47 -6.51 15.71
CA LEU A 353 1.33 -6.61 14.53
C LEU A 353 2.34 -5.45 14.51
N ASP A 354 3.60 -5.77 14.26
CA ASP A 354 4.66 -4.77 14.16
C ASP A 354 4.47 -3.91 12.88
N PRO A 355 4.30 -2.58 12.97
CA PRO A 355 4.17 -1.71 11.81
C PRO A 355 5.35 -1.80 10.83
N GLU A 356 6.56 -2.13 11.30
CA GLU A 356 7.71 -2.31 10.42
C GLU A 356 7.57 -3.51 9.47
N ALA A 357 6.79 -4.52 9.85
CA ALA A 357 6.46 -5.62 8.96
C ALA A 357 5.66 -5.13 7.75
N LEU A 358 4.64 -4.30 7.97
CA LEU A 358 3.84 -3.74 6.88
C LEU A 358 4.68 -2.81 6.00
N ARG A 359 5.51 -1.96 6.62
CA ARG A 359 6.44 -1.08 5.89
C ARG A 359 7.36 -1.87 4.96
N TYR A 360 7.94 -2.95 5.48
CA TYR A 360 8.78 -3.85 4.70
C TYR A 360 8.03 -4.46 3.53
N TYR A 361 6.87 -5.05 3.80
CA TYR A 361 6.08 -5.72 2.77
C TYR A 361 5.63 -4.75 1.67
N PHE A 362 5.21 -3.54 2.03
CA PHE A 362 4.89 -2.50 1.05
C PHE A 362 6.11 -2.10 0.21
N ALA A 363 7.28 -1.95 0.83
CA ALA A 363 8.52 -1.68 0.10
C ALA A 363 8.88 -2.79 -0.89
N VAL A 364 8.70 -4.07 -0.53
CA VAL A 364 8.96 -5.22 -1.43
C VAL A 364 8.00 -5.24 -2.62
N LYS A 365 6.76 -4.79 -2.44
CA LYS A 365 5.73 -4.86 -3.48
C LYS A 365 5.60 -3.58 -4.31
N THR A 366 6.32 -2.52 -3.96
CA THR A 366 6.25 -1.22 -4.65
C THR A 366 7.40 -1.03 -5.64
N GLY A 367 7.07 -0.69 -6.88
CA GLY A 367 8.00 -0.08 -7.84
C GLY A 367 7.60 1.35 -8.19
N ALA A 368 8.29 1.96 -9.15
CA ALA A 368 8.02 3.36 -9.57
C ALA A 368 6.72 3.55 -10.36
N GLY A 369 6.11 2.45 -10.83
CA GLY A 369 4.91 2.46 -11.66
C GLY A 369 3.62 2.48 -10.85
N VAL A 370 2.51 2.78 -11.55
CA VAL A 370 1.16 2.79 -10.97
C VAL A 370 0.56 1.38 -11.02
N VAL A 371 1.00 0.53 -10.08
CA VAL A 371 0.53 -0.85 -9.96
C VAL A 371 -0.20 -1.02 -8.63
N ASP A 372 -1.31 -1.75 -8.66
CA ASP A 372 -2.03 -2.10 -7.43
C ASP A 372 -1.17 -3.04 -6.57
N LEU A 373 -1.15 -2.76 -5.27
CA LEU A 373 -0.34 -3.49 -4.30
C LEU A 373 -1.22 -4.53 -3.61
N ASP A 374 -0.84 -5.81 -3.72
CA ASP A 374 -1.57 -6.88 -3.04
C ASP A 374 -0.94 -7.28 -1.70
N LEU A 375 -1.68 -7.04 -0.63
CA LEU A 375 -1.43 -7.61 0.69
C LEU A 375 -2.06 -9.01 0.77
N ASN A 376 -1.35 -9.98 0.21
CA ASN A 376 -1.63 -11.39 0.47
C ASN A 376 -1.14 -11.73 1.89
N LEU A 377 -2.05 -12.09 2.79
CA LEU A 377 -1.74 -12.25 4.22
C LEU A 377 -0.79 -13.44 4.49
N ASP A 378 -0.87 -14.50 3.70
CA ASP A 378 0.02 -15.66 3.82
C ASP A 378 1.44 -15.33 3.30
N ASP A 379 1.56 -14.68 2.13
CA ASP A 379 2.84 -14.18 1.62
C ASP A 379 3.42 -13.12 2.56
N PHE A 380 2.58 -12.27 3.16
CA PHE A 380 3.00 -11.28 4.15
C PHE A 380 3.71 -11.93 5.34
N VAL A 381 3.07 -12.91 5.99
CA VAL A 381 3.65 -13.65 7.11
C VAL A 381 4.90 -14.40 6.67
N ALA A 382 4.84 -15.15 5.58
CA ALA A 382 5.95 -15.97 5.10
C ALA A 382 7.18 -15.12 4.77
N ARG A 383 6.98 -14.04 4.01
CA ARG A 383 8.04 -13.16 3.52
C ARG A 383 8.69 -12.35 4.63
N VAL A 384 7.90 -11.71 5.51
CA VAL A 384 8.46 -10.96 6.64
C VAL A 384 9.28 -11.90 7.54
N ASN A 385 8.75 -13.08 7.84
CA ASN A 385 9.43 -14.05 8.68
C ASN A 385 10.70 -14.62 8.02
N ALA A 386 10.67 -14.87 6.71
CA ALA A 386 11.83 -15.38 5.98
C ALA A 386 12.92 -14.31 5.85
N ASP A 387 12.57 -13.11 5.40
CA ASP A 387 13.55 -12.08 5.08
C ASP A 387 14.06 -11.36 6.33
N LEU A 388 13.17 -10.85 7.18
CA LEU A 388 13.58 -10.03 8.32
C LEU A 388 14.18 -10.91 9.42
N VAL A 389 13.47 -11.96 9.82
CA VAL A 389 13.94 -12.85 10.90
C VAL A 389 14.93 -13.89 10.37
N GLY A 390 14.59 -14.57 9.28
CA GLY A 390 15.38 -15.68 8.73
C GLY A 390 16.68 -15.26 8.04
N LYS A 391 16.76 -14.05 7.48
CA LYS A 391 17.98 -13.53 6.83
C LYS A 391 18.63 -12.42 7.63
N PHE A 392 17.97 -11.26 7.76
CA PHE A 392 18.61 -10.05 8.31
C PHE A 392 18.99 -10.20 9.78
N VAL A 393 18.03 -10.47 10.67
CA VAL A 393 18.26 -10.62 12.12
C VAL A 393 19.12 -11.86 12.42
N ASN A 394 19.02 -12.90 11.58
CA ASN A 394 19.79 -14.14 11.73
C ASN A 394 21.31 -13.92 11.65
N ILE A 395 21.79 -12.93 10.89
CA ILE A 395 23.22 -12.60 10.82
C ILE A 395 23.72 -12.15 12.19
N ALA A 396 23.02 -11.19 12.80
CA ALA A 396 23.37 -10.66 14.12
C ALA A 396 23.29 -11.74 15.20
N SER A 397 22.20 -12.50 15.25
CA SER A 397 21.97 -13.50 16.31
C SER A 397 22.98 -14.65 16.28
N ARG A 398 23.47 -15.06 15.10
CA ARG A 398 24.49 -16.11 14.94
C ARG A 398 25.90 -15.65 15.33
N CYS A 399 26.19 -14.35 15.24
CA CYS A 399 27.49 -13.79 15.61
C CYS A 399 27.55 -13.34 17.07
N ALA A 400 26.49 -12.69 17.57
CA ALA A 400 26.50 -11.96 18.84
C ALA A 400 26.92 -12.81 20.04
N ARG A 401 26.33 -14.01 20.19
CA ARG A 401 26.62 -14.89 21.34
C ARG A 401 28.09 -15.35 21.35
N LEU A 402 28.63 -15.70 20.19
CA LEU A 402 30.01 -16.15 20.08
C LEU A 402 30.99 -14.99 20.35
N LEU A 403 30.67 -13.78 19.88
CA LEU A 403 31.47 -12.59 20.17
C LEU A 403 31.50 -12.29 21.67
N ALA A 404 30.35 -12.37 22.34
CA ALA A 404 30.25 -12.19 23.79
C ALA A 404 31.10 -13.20 24.56
N GLN A 405 30.97 -14.49 24.20
CA GLN A 405 31.61 -15.60 24.92
C GLN A 405 33.12 -15.65 24.75
N HIS A 406 33.63 -15.33 23.56
CA HIS A 406 35.05 -15.51 23.24
C HIS A 406 35.85 -14.21 23.25
N PHE A 407 35.21 -13.05 23.08
CA PHE A 407 35.89 -11.77 22.86
C PHE A 407 35.30 -10.60 23.66
N ASN A 408 34.47 -10.86 24.69
CA ASN A 408 33.86 -9.83 25.54
C ASN A 408 33.16 -8.72 24.74
N ASN A 409 32.43 -9.10 23.67
CA ASN A 409 31.76 -8.18 22.74
C ASN A 409 32.68 -7.21 21.97
N ARG A 410 33.99 -7.46 21.93
CA ARG A 410 34.94 -6.62 21.19
C ARG A 410 35.17 -7.18 19.78
N LEU A 411 34.95 -6.35 18.77
CA LEU A 411 35.29 -6.64 17.37
C LEU A 411 36.81 -6.63 17.17
N GLY A 412 37.28 -7.36 16.16
CA GLY A 412 38.70 -7.47 15.83
C GLY A 412 39.27 -6.16 15.27
N VAL A 413 40.60 -6.08 15.23
CA VAL A 413 41.32 -4.95 14.63
C VAL A 413 41.08 -4.86 13.12
N ALA A 414 41.27 -3.68 12.54
CA ALA A 414 41.02 -3.45 11.12
C ALA A 414 41.96 -4.30 10.24
N ILE A 415 41.36 -5.10 9.36
CA ILE A 415 42.07 -5.87 8.32
C ILE A 415 41.73 -5.39 6.89
N TRP A 416 40.88 -4.35 6.77
CA TRP A 416 40.33 -3.82 5.51
C TRP A 416 40.91 -2.46 5.09
N SER A 417 41.95 -1.96 5.77
CA SER A 417 42.56 -0.67 5.42
C SER A 417 43.57 -0.83 4.26
N PRO A 418 43.50 0.00 3.20
CA PRO A 418 44.51 0.05 2.15
C PRO A 418 45.75 0.90 2.51
N GLU A 419 45.84 1.44 3.74
CA GLU A 419 47.07 2.10 4.22
C GLU A 419 48.28 1.15 4.09
N PRO A 420 49.45 1.61 3.60
CA PRO A 420 50.68 0.80 3.48
C PRO A 420 51.18 0.17 4.79
N ASN A 421 50.53 0.48 5.92
CA ASN A 421 50.87 0.07 7.27
C ASN A 421 50.13 -1.19 7.77
N LEU A 422 49.45 -1.95 6.91
CA LEU A 422 49.23 -3.38 7.23
C LEU A 422 50.61 -4.03 7.25
N SER A 423 51.23 -4.07 8.44
CA SER A 423 52.59 -4.58 8.65
C SER A 423 52.73 -6.08 8.34
N ARG A 424 51.64 -6.74 7.89
CA ARG A 424 51.61 -8.14 7.47
C ARG A 424 50.67 -8.36 6.29
N VAL A 425 51.02 -9.35 5.47
CA VAL A 425 50.15 -9.90 4.43
C VAL A 425 48.96 -10.61 5.08
N PRO A 426 47.71 -10.37 4.64
CA PRO A 426 46.54 -11.11 5.11
C PRO A 426 46.68 -12.60 4.84
N SER A 427 46.18 -13.45 5.75
CA SER A 427 46.06 -14.88 5.48
C SER A 427 45.02 -15.15 4.38
N ASP A 428 45.04 -16.34 3.79
CA ASP A 428 44.02 -16.75 2.80
C ASP A 428 42.59 -16.65 3.37
N PHE A 429 42.45 -16.96 4.66
CA PHE A 429 41.18 -16.81 5.37
C PHE A 429 40.72 -15.35 5.46
N GLU A 430 41.64 -14.44 5.82
CA GLU A 430 41.36 -13.00 5.89
C GLU A 430 41.04 -12.42 4.51
N ALA A 431 41.81 -12.78 3.48
CA ALA A 431 41.58 -12.35 2.11
C ALA A 431 40.20 -12.81 1.59
N SER A 432 39.81 -14.05 1.87
CA SER A 432 38.48 -14.57 1.54
C SER A 432 37.37 -13.81 2.28
N ALA A 433 37.54 -13.56 3.57
CA ALA A 433 36.57 -12.82 4.38
C ALA A 433 36.41 -11.36 3.92
N LEU A 434 37.50 -10.69 3.58
CA LEU A 434 37.50 -9.33 3.00
C LEU A 434 36.80 -9.29 1.65
N THR A 435 37.00 -10.29 0.80
CA THR A 435 36.31 -10.41 -0.49
C THR A 435 34.80 -10.54 -0.30
N ALA A 436 34.37 -11.34 0.69
CA ALA A 436 32.96 -11.46 1.04
C ALA A 436 32.39 -10.12 1.54
N LEU A 437 33.10 -9.41 2.42
CA LEU A 437 32.67 -8.10 2.93
C LEU A 437 32.53 -7.07 1.81
N GLY A 438 33.52 -6.98 0.92
CA GLY A 438 33.49 -6.09 -0.25
C GLY A 438 32.33 -6.42 -1.19
N THR A 439 32.05 -7.69 -1.42
CA THR A 439 30.92 -8.13 -2.25
C THR A 439 29.58 -7.75 -1.63
N CYS A 440 29.40 -8.00 -0.32
CA CYS A 440 28.19 -7.66 0.41
C CYS A 440 27.93 -6.15 0.40
N SER A 441 28.92 -5.36 0.83
CA SER A 441 28.81 -3.89 0.91
C SER A 441 28.59 -3.23 -0.45
N LYS A 442 29.24 -3.72 -1.52
CA LYS A 442 28.97 -3.26 -2.89
C LYS A 442 27.53 -3.53 -3.32
N ARG A 443 26.99 -4.74 -3.08
CA ARG A 443 25.59 -5.06 -3.40
C ARG A 443 24.64 -4.10 -2.71
N VAL A 444 24.89 -3.82 -1.44
CA VAL A 444 24.09 -2.89 -0.64
C VAL A 444 24.18 -1.46 -1.18
N ARG A 445 25.39 -0.96 -1.49
CA ARG A 445 25.60 0.36 -2.10
C ARG A 445 24.84 0.50 -3.42
N ASP A 446 24.91 -0.51 -4.27
CA ASP A 446 24.25 -0.51 -5.58
C ASP A 446 22.71 -0.52 -5.47
N ALA A 447 22.14 -0.78 -4.28
CA ALA A 447 20.71 -0.67 -4.04
C ALA A 447 20.25 0.79 -3.84
N VAL A 448 21.14 1.70 -3.42
CA VAL A 448 20.81 3.07 -3.04
C VAL A 448 20.14 3.89 -4.16
N PRO A 449 20.59 3.83 -5.43
CA PRO A 449 19.95 4.58 -6.51
C PRO A 449 18.48 4.22 -6.74
N TYR A 450 18.05 3.01 -6.38
CA TYR A 450 16.66 2.59 -6.55
C TYR A 450 15.70 3.31 -5.60
N TYR A 451 16.17 3.80 -4.44
CA TYR A 451 15.33 4.62 -3.56
C TYR A 451 14.93 5.93 -4.24
N GLU A 452 15.87 6.62 -4.90
CA GLU A 452 15.57 7.88 -5.59
C GLU A 452 14.56 7.68 -6.71
N ALA A 453 14.70 6.58 -7.46
CA ALA A 453 13.82 6.22 -8.56
C ALA A 453 12.42 5.73 -8.12
N GLY A 454 12.14 5.62 -6.81
CA GLY A 454 10.89 5.03 -6.31
C GLY A 454 10.81 3.50 -6.50
N GLU A 455 11.92 2.85 -6.85
CA GLU A 455 12.00 1.42 -7.16
C GLU A 455 12.30 0.58 -5.91
N PHE A 456 11.47 0.73 -4.87
CA PHE A 456 11.73 0.13 -3.55
C PHE A 456 11.84 -1.39 -3.58
N SER A 457 11.07 -2.07 -4.43
CA SER A 457 11.15 -3.52 -4.61
C SER A 457 12.54 -3.95 -5.09
N LYS A 458 13.13 -3.20 -6.04
CA LYS A 458 14.50 -3.46 -6.53
C LYS A 458 15.53 -3.15 -5.45
N ALA A 459 15.35 -2.06 -4.70
CA ALA A 459 16.23 -1.72 -3.57
C ALA A 459 16.25 -2.84 -2.53
N VAL A 460 15.07 -3.24 -2.03
CA VAL A 460 14.94 -4.25 -0.98
C VAL A 460 15.39 -5.63 -1.46
N THR A 461 15.05 -6.04 -2.68
CA THR A 461 15.52 -7.30 -3.27
C THR A 461 17.04 -7.36 -3.25
N ARG A 462 17.72 -6.30 -3.70
CA ARG A 462 19.18 -6.25 -3.73
C ARG A 462 19.81 -6.24 -2.35
N ILE A 463 19.18 -5.57 -1.38
CA ILE A 463 19.62 -5.60 0.02
C ILE A 463 19.46 -7.01 0.62
N MET A 464 18.36 -7.70 0.34
CA MET A 464 18.14 -9.07 0.83
C MET A 464 19.07 -10.09 0.16
N MET A 465 19.46 -9.89 -1.11
CA MET A 465 20.53 -10.66 -1.74
C MET A 465 21.90 -10.44 -1.08
N ALA A 466 22.12 -9.31 -0.42
CA ALA A 466 23.32 -9.08 0.38
C ALA A 466 23.22 -9.78 1.75
N ALA A 467 22.01 -9.85 2.33
CA ALA A 467 21.74 -10.64 3.53
C ALA A 467 21.89 -12.14 3.28
N ASP A 468 21.49 -12.64 2.11
CA ASP A 468 21.74 -14.02 1.68
C ASP A 468 23.25 -14.29 1.62
N ALA A 469 24.02 -13.42 0.95
CA ALA A 469 25.48 -13.55 0.88
C ALA A 469 26.17 -13.51 2.26
N ALA A 470 25.68 -12.69 3.19
CA ALA A 470 26.19 -12.67 4.56
C ALA A 470 25.89 -13.97 5.32
N ASN A 471 24.70 -14.55 5.13
CA ASN A 471 24.36 -15.85 5.72
C ASN A 471 25.16 -17.00 5.10
N GLU A 472 25.39 -16.98 3.78
CA GLU A 472 26.26 -17.93 3.06
C GLU A 472 27.69 -17.87 3.58
N TYR A 473 28.24 -16.67 3.77
CA TYR A 473 29.56 -16.47 4.38
C TYR A 473 29.63 -17.12 5.77
N ILE A 474 28.68 -16.80 6.66
CA ILE A 474 28.63 -17.39 8.01
C ILE A 474 28.48 -18.91 7.97
N ALA A 475 27.69 -19.44 7.03
CA ALA A 475 27.51 -20.86 6.83
C ALA A 475 28.78 -21.56 6.35
N ALA A 476 29.55 -20.93 5.46
CA ALA A 476 30.80 -21.46 4.93
C ALA A 476 31.91 -21.46 5.98
N VAL A 477 32.08 -20.37 6.75
CA VAL A 477 33.15 -20.27 7.75
C VAL A 477 32.85 -21.03 9.05
N GLN A 478 31.58 -21.37 9.30
CA GLN A 478 31.13 -22.16 10.44
C GLN A 478 31.72 -21.69 11.80
N PRO A 479 31.41 -20.47 12.26
CA PRO A 479 32.04 -19.90 13.46
C PRO A 479 31.79 -20.75 14.72
N TRP A 480 30.70 -21.52 14.80
CA TRP A 480 30.45 -22.46 15.90
C TRP A 480 31.43 -23.65 15.94
N ASN A 481 32.08 -23.98 14.82
CA ASN A 481 33.13 -24.98 14.76
C ASN A 481 34.48 -24.36 15.08
N LEU A 482 34.77 -23.16 14.55
CA LEU A 482 35.97 -22.40 14.90
C LEU A 482 36.03 -22.12 16.42
N ALA A 483 34.90 -21.83 17.06
CA ALA A 483 34.78 -21.62 18.50
C ALA A 483 35.17 -22.82 19.38
N LYS A 484 35.21 -24.04 18.82
CA LYS A 484 35.61 -25.25 19.55
C LYS A 484 37.11 -25.49 19.51
N ASP A 485 37.85 -24.80 18.65
CA ASP A 485 39.29 -24.96 18.46
C ASP A 485 40.04 -23.68 18.88
N PRO A 486 40.68 -23.68 20.07
CA PRO A 486 41.44 -22.52 20.54
C PRO A 486 42.55 -22.05 19.61
N SER A 487 43.11 -22.93 18.77
CA SER A 487 44.14 -22.56 17.80
C SER A 487 43.61 -21.69 16.66
N ARG A 488 42.29 -21.72 16.43
CA ARG A 488 41.57 -20.97 15.39
C ARG A 488 40.89 -19.72 15.94
N ALA A 489 41.23 -19.28 17.16
CA ALA A 489 40.61 -18.11 17.80
C ALA A 489 40.73 -16.83 16.96
N ALA A 490 41.84 -16.62 16.26
CA ALA A 490 42.02 -15.47 15.35
C ALA A 490 41.03 -15.51 14.17
N ASP A 491 40.88 -16.67 13.52
CA ASP A 491 39.94 -16.85 12.41
C ASP A 491 38.48 -16.68 12.87
N LEU A 492 38.14 -17.17 14.06
CA LEU A 492 36.83 -16.92 14.67
C LEU A 492 36.59 -15.42 14.84
N HIS A 493 37.56 -14.68 15.37
CA HIS A 493 37.42 -13.25 15.61
C HIS A 493 37.21 -12.48 14.31
N VAL A 494 37.97 -12.83 13.26
CA VAL A 494 37.80 -12.30 11.89
C VAL A 494 36.40 -12.63 11.37
N ALA A 495 35.97 -13.89 11.47
CA ALA A 495 34.66 -14.33 10.97
C ALA A 495 33.50 -13.55 11.57
N LEU A 496 33.51 -13.37 12.89
CA LEU A 496 32.48 -12.62 13.61
C LEU A 496 32.54 -11.13 13.28
N THR A 497 33.74 -10.55 13.20
CA THR A 497 33.92 -9.13 12.86
C THR A 497 33.40 -8.81 11.47
N ILE A 498 33.68 -9.67 10.50
CA ILE A 498 33.21 -9.52 9.12
C ILE A 498 31.70 -9.71 9.03
N GLY A 499 31.14 -10.76 9.65
CA GLY A 499 29.69 -10.99 9.67
C GLY A 499 28.91 -9.82 10.28
N ILE A 500 29.41 -9.23 11.37
CA ILE A 500 28.79 -8.07 12.02
C ILE A 500 28.90 -6.81 11.15
N ASN A 501 30.01 -6.60 10.44
CA ASN A 501 30.15 -5.49 9.51
C ASN A 501 29.24 -5.63 8.27
N MET A 502 29.05 -6.84 7.75
CA MET A 502 28.04 -7.11 6.71
C MET A 502 26.62 -6.77 7.21
N PHE A 503 26.28 -7.22 8.42
CA PHE A 503 25.01 -6.89 9.07
C PHE A 503 24.82 -5.37 9.19
N ARG A 504 25.85 -4.65 9.63
CA ARG A 504 25.82 -3.19 9.75
C ARG A 504 25.57 -2.50 8.40
N SER A 505 26.27 -2.91 7.34
CA SER A 505 26.04 -2.36 5.99
C SER A 505 24.58 -2.54 5.56
N ILE A 506 24.01 -3.74 5.77
CA ILE A 506 22.60 -4.06 5.49
C ILE A 506 21.66 -3.22 6.35
N ALA A 507 21.94 -3.07 7.65
CA ALA A 507 21.12 -2.28 8.57
C ALA A 507 21.09 -0.79 8.17
N ILE A 508 22.22 -0.23 7.73
CA ILE A 508 22.26 1.14 7.19
C ILE A 508 21.36 1.25 5.96
N ALA A 509 21.43 0.30 5.02
CA ALA A 509 20.60 0.37 3.82
C ALA A 509 19.11 0.12 4.06
N LEU A 510 18.74 -0.70 5.05
CA LEU A 510 17.34 -0.92 5.44
C LEU A 510 16.76 0.23 6.26
N ARG A 511 17.57 1.19 6.74
CA ARG A 511 17.13 2.29 7.61
C ARG A 511 15.93 3.09 7.08
N PRO A 512 15.79 3.37 5.77
CA PRO A 512 14.59 4.03 5.24
C PRO A 512 13.31 3.18 5.40
N VAL A 513 13.43 1.86 5.30
CA VAL A 513 12.30 0.91 5.33
C VAL A 513 11.95 0.50 6.76
N LEU A 514 12.97 0.18 7.57
CA LEU A 514 12.88 -0.38 8.91
C LEU A 514 13.49 0.56 9.96
N PRO A 515 12.89 1.74 10.22
CA PRO A 515 13.52 2.74 11.06
C PRO A 515 13.68 2.36 12.54
N ALA A 516 12.79 1.57 13.13
CA ALA A 516 12.89 1.17 14.53
C ALA A 516 13.83 -0.05 14.70
N ALA A 517 13.77 -1.05 13.83
CA ALA A 517 14.64 -2.22 13.88
C ALA A 517 16.10 -1.85 13.65
N THR A 518 16.36 -0.93 12.73
CA THR A 518 17.73 -0.44 12.48
C THR A 518 18.24 0.48 13.59
N ARG A 519 17.36 1.14 14.35
CA ARG A 519 17.73 1.84 15.58
C ARG A 519 18.14 0.86 16.68
N ARG A 520 17.38 -0.23 16.88
CA ARG A 520 17.77 -1.33 17.79
C ARG A 520 19.09 -1.96 17.36
N ALA A 521 19.30 -2.13 16.05
CA ALA A 521 20.56 -2.61 15.50
C ALA A 521 21.73 -1.65 15.80
N ALA A 522 21.56 -0.34 15.62
CA ALA A 522 22.58 0.65 15.95
C ALA A 522 22.89 0.67 17.45
N GLN A 523 21.86 0.58 18.31
CA GLN A 523 22.05 0.46 19.76
C GLN A 523 22.87 -0.77 20.12
N TRP A 524 22.58 -1.93 19.53
CA TRP A 524 23.41 -3.12 19.72
C TRP A 524 24.84 -2.90 19.23
N LEU A 525 25.01 -2.33 18.05
CA LEU A 525 26.33 -2.00 17.47
C LEU A 525 27.06 -0.87 18.23
N ASN A 526 26.46 -0.29 19.27
CA ASN A 526 26.99 0.84 20.01
C ASN A 526 27.30 2.05 19.10
N GLU A 527 26.36 2.33 18.20
CA GLU A 527 26.38 3.47 17.27
C GLU A 527 25.12 4.32 17.44
N ASN A 528 25.19 5.56 16.95
CA ASN A 528 24.03 6.43 16.86
C ASN A 528 23.30 6.24 15.52
N ALA A 529 22.07 5.74 15.55
CA ALA A 529 21.24 5.53 14.36
C ALA A 529 20.92 6.80 13.56
N ASP A 530 21.03 7.97 14.19
CA ASP A 530 20.77 9.26 13.54
C ASP A 530 21.99 9.75 12.75
N GLU A 531 23.17 9.14 12.95
CA GLU A 531 24.35 9.36 12.12
C GLU A 531 24.41 8.43 10.89
N TYR A 532 23.44 7.52 10.73
CA TYR A 532 23.43 6.60 9.60
C TYR A 532 23.14 7.36 8.30
N SER A 533 24.08 7.26 7.38
CA SER A 533 24.03 7.81 6.03
C SER A 533 24.61 6.79 5.05
N PHE A 534 24.22 6.85 3.77
CA PHE A 534 24.62 5.81 2.81
C PHE A 534 26.14 5.79 2.52
N ASP A 535 26.86 6.87 2.78
CA ASP A 535 28.34 6.91 2.70
C ASP A 535 29.02 6.09 3.81
N ARG A 536 28.29 5.72 4.87
CA ARG A 536 28.79 4.84 5.95
C ARG A 536 28.66 3.35 5.66
N ILE A 537 28.01 2.94 4.54
CA ILE A 537 27.83 1.53 4.16
C ILE A 537 29.17 0.76 4.13
N GLU A 538 30.24 1.42 3.67
CA GLU A 538 31.59 0.83 3.57
C GLU A 538 32.56 1.33 4.66
N ARG A 539 32.05 2.01 5.70
CA ARG A 539 32.85 2.41 6.87
C ARG A 539 32.72 1.36 7.96
N PHE A 540 33.59 0.36 7.94
CA PHE A 540 33.51 -0.78 8.84
C PHE A 540 34.04 -0.49 10.25
N LEU A 541 33.45 -1.13 11.25
CA LEU A 541 33.83 -1.08 12.66
C LEU A 541 35.02 -2.01 12.93
N ALA A 542 36.08 -1.47 13.53
CA ALA A 542 37.27 -2.18 13.99
C ALA A 542 37.59 -1.79 15.42
N ASP A 543 38.16 -2.74 16.17
CA ASP A 543 38.56 -2.57 17.56
C ASP A 543 37.47 -1.89 18.41
N HIS A 544 36.22 -2.30 18.16
CA HIS A 544 35.03 -1.63 18.64
C HIS A 544 34.23 -2.57 19.54
N THR A 545 33.70 -2.05 20.65
CA THR A 545 32.89 -2.86 21.59
C THR A 545 31.41 -2.65 21.32
N VAL A 546 30.72 -3.74 20.98
CA VAL A 546 29.25 -3.76 20.82
C VAL A 546 28.56 -3.98 22.17
N ASN A 547 27.31 -3.56 22.28
CA ASN A 547 26.49 -3.77 23.47
C ASN A 547 25.98 -5.23 23.54
N ALA A 548 25.33 -5.57 24.67
CA ALA A 548 24.63 -6.85 24.79
C ALA A 548 23.54 -6.97 23.72
N PHE A 549 23.42 -8.14 23.10
CA PHE A 549 22.44 -8.37 22.04
C PHE A 549 21.05 -8.68 22.61
N GLU A 550 20.05 -8.02 22.05
CA GLU A 550 18.63 -8.31 22.25
C GLU A 550 17.97 -8.63 20.90
N PRO A 551 16.90 -9.45 20.88
CA PRO A 551 16.16 -9.74 19.66
C PRO A 551 15.67 -8.46 18.96
N LEU A 552 16.09 -8.26 17.70
CA LEU A 552 15.79 -7.03 16.95
C LEU A 552 14.37 -7.02 16.38
N MET A 553 13.83 -8.18 16.00
CA MET A 553 12.47 -8.37 15.51
C MET A 553 12.02 -9.79 15.87
N THR A 554 10.72 -9.98 16.07
CA THR A 554 10.11 -11.28 16.29
C THR A 554 9.37 -11.75 15.04
N ARG A 555 9.11 -13.04 14.96
CA ARG A 555 8.27 -13.59 13.90
C ARG A 555 6.82 -13.11 14.08
N ILE A 556 6.13 -12.87 12.97
CA ILE A 556 4.67 -12.69 12.98
C ILE A 556 4.03 -14.03 13.36
N ASP A 557 3.18 -14.02 14.38
CA ASP A 557 2.33 -15.16 14.73
C ASP A 557 1.06 -15.11 13.85
N PRO A 558 0.75 -16.16 13.06
CA PRO A 558 -0.48 -16.24 12.27
C PRO A 558 -1.76 -15.93 13.06
N LYS A 559 -1.80 -16.20 14.37
CA LYS A 559 -2.94 -15.86 15.23
C LYS A 559 -3.24 -14.36 15.29
N GLN A 560 -2.22 -13.52 15.13
CA GLN A 560 -2.39 -12.06 15.08
C GLN A 560 -3.11 -11.63 13.80
N ILE A 561 -2.87 -12.33 12.70
CA ILE A 561 -3.57 -12.10 11.42
C ILE A 561 -5.03 -12.55 11.53
N GLU A 562 -5.27 -13.74 12.09
CA GLU A 562 -6.62 -14.24 12.36
C GLU A 562 -7.41 -13.25 13.23
N ALA A 563 -6.82 -12.79 14.34
CA ALA A 563 -7.43 -11.81 15.23
C ALA A 563 -7.77 -10.49 14.50
N MET A 564 -6.83 -9.96 13.70
CA MET A 564 -7.04 -8.74 12.92
C MET A 564 -8.21 -8.88 11.94
N VAL A 565 -8.29 -10.01 11.23
CA VAL A 565 -9.37 -10.28 10.26
C VAL A 565 -10.72 -10.41 10.97
N GLU A 566 -10.78 -11.12 12.10
CA GLU A 566 -12.03 -11.27 12.87
C GLU A 566 -12.51 -9.93 13.45
N VAL A 567 -11.62 -9.15 14.08
CA VAL A 567 -11.97 -7.81 14.58
C VAL A 567 -12.45 -6.91 13.44
N SER A 568 -11.86 -7.01 12.25
CA SER A 568 -12.28 -6.23 11.07
C SER A 568 -13.66 -6.66 10.53
N LYS A 569 -14.13 -7.88 10.82
CA LYS A 569 -15.52 -8.30 10.54
C LYS A 569 -16.50 -7.76 11.58
N GLU A 570 -16.08 -7.67 12.84
CA GLU A 570 -16.95 -7.30 13.97
C GLU A 570 -17.10 -5.80 14.17
N SER A 571 -15.99 -5.05 14.13
CA SER A 571 -15.91 -3.59 14.36
C SER A 571 -16.71 -2.75 13.36
N LEU A 572 -17.25 -3.37 12.30
CA LEU A 572 -17.94 -2.71 11.20
C LEU A 572 -19.34 -3.29 10.93
N LYS A 573 -19.85 -4.17 11.79
CA LYS A 573 -21.30 -4.43 11.83
C LYS A 573 -21.99 -3.13 12.24
N PRO A 574 -23.07 -2.69 11.57
CA PRO A 574 -23.81 -1.53 12.05
C PRO A 574 -24.20 -1.81 13.50
N GLU A 575 -23.86 -0.89 14.41
CA GLU A 575 -24.57 -0.81 15.69
C GLU A 575 -26.06 -0.79 15.33
N GLY A 576 -26.78 -1.84 15.74
CA GLY A 576 -28.19 -2.03 15.42
C GLY A 576 -28.96 -0.74 15.69
N ALA A 577 -29.92 -0.35 14.86
CA ALA A 577 -31.24 -0.96 14.97
C ALA A 577 -31.51 -1.39 16.43
N ALA A 578 -31.50 -0.42 17.34
CA ALA A 578 -32.20 -0.56 18.60
C ALA A 578 -33.63 -0.91 18.22
N ALA A 579 -33.97 -2.18 18.44
CA ALA A 579 -35.29 -2.71 18.21
C ALA A 579 -36.28 -1.78 18.93
N ASN A 580 -37.20 -1.23 18.13
CA ASN A 580 -38.49 -0.75 18.59
C ASN A 580 -39.14 -1.86 19.43
N SER A 581 -38.90 -1.83 20.72
CA SER A 581 -39.84 -2.36 21.70
C SER A 581 -40.58 -1.15 22.23
N ASN A 582 -41.73 -0.87 21.61
CA ASN A 582 -42.77 -0.08 22.24
C ASN A 582 -43.19 -0.79 23.53
N PRO A 583 -43.22 -0.11 24.68
CA PRO A 583 -44.25 -0.35 25.67
C PRO A 583 -45.29 0.76 25.51
N HIS A 584 -46.51 0.39 25.12
CA HIS A 584 -47.67 1.26 25.25
C HIS A 584 -47.86 1.71 26.72
N PRO A 585 -48.56 2.83 26.97
CA PRO A 585 -48.49 3.56 28.23
C PRO A 585 -49.54 3.15 29.30
N SER A 586 -49.13 3.40 30.56
CA SER A 586 -49.91 3.76 31.77
C SER A 586 -50.72 2.68 32.54
N PRO A 587 -51.03 2.89 33.86
CA PRO A 587 -50.87 4.13 34.64
C PRO A 587 -50.30 4.02 36.07
N LEU A 588 -49.94 5.21 36.60
CA LEU A 588 -49.86 5.62 38.03
C LEU A 588 -48.76 5.00 38.90
N MET A 589 -47.82 5.81 39.41
CA MET A 589 -47.95 6.60 40.66
C MET A 589 -46.61 7.27 41.04
N GLN A 590 -46.66 8.58 41.26
CA GLN A 590 -45.93 9.38 42.25
C GLN A 590 -44.38 9.32 42.35
N LEU A 591 -43.77 10.47 42.00
CA LEU A 591 -42.48 10.95 42.54
C LEU A 591 -42.55 11.15 44.07
N PRO A 592 -41.41 11.08 44.78
CA PRO A 592 -40.66 12.31 45.10
C PRO A 592 -39.13 12.15 44.90
N SER A 593 -38.44 13.11 44.28
CA SER A 593 -37.85 14.32 44.90
C SER A 593 -36.81 14.04 46.00
N ASN A 594 -35.52 14.27 45.69
CA ASN A 594 -34.52 15.08 46.43
C ASN A 594 -33.10 14.57 46.11
N ARG A 595 -32.25 15.39 45.48
CA ARG A 595 -31.30 16.37 46.05
C ARG A 595 -29.88 15.79 46.19
N LEU A 596 -28.97 16.50 45.52
CA LEU A 596 -27.68 17.00 45.99
C LEU A 596 -26.67 16.02 46.59
N GLY A 597 -25.45 16.05 46.04
CA GLY A 597 -24.27 15.79 46.85
C GLY A 597 -23.01 15.47 46.07
N ARG A 598 -22.22 16.50 45.77
CA ARG A 598 -20.78 16.39 45.50
C ARG A 598 -20.08 15.51 46.56
N GLN A 599 -19.02 14.79 46.18
CA GLN A 599 -17.66 15.07 46.67
C GLN A 599 -16.59 14.13 46.09
N GLU A 600 -15.39 14.68 46.07
CA GLU A 600 -14.16 14.25 45.43
C GLU A 600 -13.23 13.41 46.34
N THR A 601 -12.25 12.76 45.70
CA THR A 601 -10.87 12.42 46.16
C THR A 601 -10.65 11.10 46.98
N PRO A 602 -9.39 10.61 47.17
CA PRO A 602 -8.80 9.57 46.30
C PRO A 602 -7.98 8.47 47.06
N ALA A 603 -7.39 7.55 46.28
CA ALA A 603 -6.12 6.83 46.50
C ALA A 603 -5.87 5.93 47.75
N LYS A 604 -5.47 4.67 47.47
CA LYS A 604 -4.30 3.91 48.02
C LYS A 604 -4.38 2.45 47.52
N SER A 605 -3.45 1.98 46.70
CA SER A 605 -2.18 1.31 47.08
C SER A 605 -2.36 0.16 48.08
N LEU A 606 -2.05 -1.08 47.65
CA LEU A 606 -1.31 -2.08 48.42
C LEU A 606 -0.89 -3.25 47.51
N LEU A 607 0.28 -3.80 47.84
CA LEU A 607 1.18 -4.58 47.00
C LEU A 607 1.59 -5.82 47.84
N VAL A 608 1.86 -6.96 47.15
CA VAL A 608 2.68 -8.13 47.58
C VAL A 608 1.97 -9.22 48.43
N PRO A 609 2.36 -10.54 48.44
CA PRO A 609 3.30 -11.34 47.62
C PRO A 609 2.78 -12.69 47.03
N ARG A 610 3.69 -13.28 46.24
CA ARG A 610 3.84 -14.66 45.72
C ARG A 610 3.82 -15.79 46.77
N GLY A 611 3.50 -17.01 46.28
CA GLY A 611 3.87 -18.31 46.86
C GLY A 611 3.95 -19.40 45.77
N GLU A 612 5.04 -20.16 45.77
CA GLU A 612 5.51 -21.12 44.76
C GLU A 612 4.95 -22.56 44.90
N GLY A 613 4.97 -23.28 43.77
CA GLY A 613 5.27 -24.73 43.67
C GLY A 613 4.07 -25.67 43.53
N VAL A 614 4.01 -26.61 42.57
CA VAL A 614 4.91 -27.77 42.43
C VAL A 614 4.76 -28.42 41.03
N LYS A 615 5.88 -28.95 40.52
CA LYS A 615 6.17 -29.88 39.39
C LYS A 615 5.21 -31.09 39.29
N ALA A 616 5.15 -31.99 38.30
CA ALA A 616 5.52 -32.18 36.90
C ALA A 616 5.21 -33.68 36.62
N SER A 617 4.70 -34.10 35.45
CA SER A 617 5.00 -35.43 34.87
C SER A 617 4.57 -35.58 33.41
N LYS A 618 5.36 -36.39 32.69
CA LYS A 618 5.46 -36.57 31.23
C LYS A 618 4.51 -37.66 30.67
N SER A 619 4.29 -37.63 29.34
CA SER A 619 4.70 -38.69 28.38
C SER A 619 3.62 -39.31 27.46
N ALA A 620 3.98 -39.33 26.16
CA ALA A 620 3.78 -40.37 25.12
C ALA A 620 2.43 -40.52 24.37
N ALA A 621 2.54 -41.10 23.17
CA ALA A 621 1.71 -40.91 21.99
C ALA A 621 1.23 -42.25 21.35
N VAL A 622 0.07 -42.20 20.64
CA VAL A 622 -0.38 -43.01 19.44
C VAL A 622 -0.77 -44.50 19.71
N PRO A 623 -1.74 -45.19 19.01
CA PRO A 623 -2.28 -45.06 17.63
C PRO A 623 -3.83 -45.19 17.40
N SER A 624 -4.24 -44.97 16.13
CA SER A 624 -5.57 -45.20 15.52
C SER A 624 -5.87 -46.66 15.11
N PRO A 625 -7.15 -47.01 14.80
CA PRO A 625 -7.47 -47.72 13.53
C PRO A 625 -8.79 -47.27 12.84
N GLN A 626 -8.99 -47.75 11.59
CA GLN A 626 -9.91 -47.29 10.52
C GLN A 626 -11.30 -48.00 10.43
N SER A 627 -12.36 -47.23 10.06
CA SER A 627 -13.56 -47.38 9.13
C SER A 627 -14.35 -48.72 8.94
N PRO A 628 -15.54 -48.84 8.23
CA PRO A 628 -16.37 -47.86 7.44
C PRO A 628 -17.97 -48.01 7.38
N VAL A 629 -18.69 -46.99 6.80
CA VAL A 629 -20.03 -46.90 6.03
C VAL A 629 -21.42 -47.04 6.75
N PRO A 630 -22.62 -46.50 6.30
CA PRO A 630 -23.05 -45.47 5.29
C PRO A 630 -23.98 -44.30 5.78
N SER A 631 -24.20 -43.31 4.90
CA SER A 631 -25.12 -42.14 4.99
C SER A 631 -26.59 -42.40 4.57
N PRO A 632 -27.55 -41.47 4.80
CA PRO A 632 -28.06 -40.64 3.69
C PRO A 632 -28.51 -39.20 4.04
N GLY A 633 -28.51 -38.30 3.05
CA GLY A 633 -29.37 -37.10 3.00
C GLY A 633 -28.66 -35.76 2.75
N SER A 634 -28.59 -35.35 1.48
CA SER A 634 -27.87 -34.19 0.91
C SER A 634 -28.53 -32.82 1.10
N ASN A 635 -27.74 -31.79 1.41
CA ASN A 635 -27.97 -30.37 1.10
C ASN A 635 -26.64 -29.73 0.59
N PRO A 636 -26.69 -28.68 -0.25
CA PRO A 636 -25.55 -28.23 -1.05
C PRO A 636 -24.44 -27.59 -0.20
N SER A 637 -23.21 -28.04 -0.43
CA SER A 637 -22.01 -27.59 0.29
C SER A 637 -21.51 -26.20 -0.14
N PRO A 638 -21.01 -25.37 0.79
CA PRO A 638 -20.30 -24.13 0.48
C PRO A 638 -18.96 -24.42 -0.22
N GLN A 639 -18.59 -23.57 -1.18
CA GLN A 639 -17.40 -23.68 -2.01
C GLN A 639 -16.11 -23.64 -1.17
N SER A 640 -15.21 -24.58 -1.44
CA SER A 640 -13.88 -24.68 -0.83
C SER A 640 -12.96 -23.50 -1.23
N PRO A 641 -12.08 -23.03 -0.33
CA PRO A 641 -11.09 -22.00 -0.66
C PRO A 641 -10.11 -22.48 -1.74
N VAL A 642 -9.75 -21.58 -2.66
CA VAL A 642 -8.76 -21.82 -3.72
C VAL A 642 -7.38 -21.99 -3.08
N PRO A 643 -6.69 -23.13 -3.26
CA PRO A 643 -5.36 -23.33 -2.69
C PRO A 643 -4.33 -22.42 -3.39
N SER A 644 -3.51 -21.71 -2.63
CA SER A 644 -2.35 -21.00 -3.16
C SER A 644 -1.39 -22.00 -3.81
N PRO A 645 -0.93 -21.77 -5.05
CA PRO A 645 -0.01 -22.70 -5.70
C PRO A 645 1.32 -22.70 -4.95
N GLY A 646 1.74 -23.88 -4.48
CA GLY A 646 3.08 -24.06 -3.90
C GLY A 646 4.17 -23.71 -4.91
N HIS A 647 5.33 -23.27 -4.42
CA HIS A 647 6.48 -22.97 -5.27
C HIS A 647 7.19 -24.27 -5.68
N ILE A 648 7.49 -24.39 -6.97
CA ILE A 648 8.38 -25.42 -7.51
C ILE A 648 9.70 -24.78 -7.93
N SER A 649 10.79 -25.54 -7.95
CA SER A 649 12.07 -25.01 -8.43
C SER A 649 12.08 -24.88 -9.96
N ILE A 650 13.04 -24.12 -10.51
CA ILE A 650 13.20 -24.03 -11.96
C ILE A 650 13.59 -25.39 -12.56
N GLU A 651 14.29 -26.23 -11.80
CA GLU A 651 14.62 -27.60 -12.15
C GLU A 651 13.37 -28.48 -12.22
N ASP A 652 12.37 -28.23 -11.38
CA ASP A 652 11.08 -28.93 -11.44
C ASP A 652 10.27 -28.51 -12.68
N PHE A 653 10.30 -27.23 -13.04
CA PHE A 653 9.68 -26.76 -14.28
C PHE A 653 10.40 -27.33 -15.53
N ALA A 654 11.73 -27.35 -15.52
CA ALA A 654 12.55 -27.89 -16.60
C ALA A 654 12.36 -29.40 -16.84
N LYS A 655 11.74 -30.14 -15.91
CA LYS A 655 11.35 -31.54 -16.10
C LYS A 655 10.14 -31.69 -17.02
N LEU A 656 9.34 -30.65 -17.26
CA LEU A 656 8.17 -30.72 -18.14
C LEU A 656 8.59 -30.50 -19.60
N ASP A 657 8.24 -31.45 -20.48
CA ASP A 657 8.44 -31.29 -21.92
C ASP A 657 7.17 -30.67 -22.54
N LEU A 658 7.14 -29.34 -22.62
CA LEU A 658 6.04 -28.59 -23.20
C LEU A 658 6.24 -28.40 -24.70
N ARG A 659 5.24 -28.76 -25.51
CA ARG A 659 5.32 -28.76 -26.97
C ARG A 659 4.13 -28.06 -27.61
N VAL A 660 4.37 -27.45 -28.77
CA VAL A 660 3.31 -26.98 -29.66
C VAL A 660 2.86 -28.13 -30.56
N ALA A 661 1.55 -28.31 -30.73
CA ALA A 661 0.99 -29.27 -31.67
C ALA A 661 -0.18 -28.67 -32.47
N THR A 662 -0.42 -29.19 -33.67
CA THR A 662 -1.60 -28.84 -34.48
C THR A 662 -2.68 -29.88 -34.28
N VAL A 663 -3.91 -29.44 -34.04
CA VAL A 663 -5.07 -30.33 -33.96
C VAL A 663 -5.44 -30.83 -35.36
N THR A 664 -5.26 -32.12 -35.62
CA THR A 664 -5.59 -32.74 -36.91
C THR A 664 -6.99 -33.34 -36.92
N ALA A 665 -7.50 -33.76 -35.76
CA ALA A 665 -8.90 -34.14 -35.58
C ALA A 665 -9.35 -33.82 -34.15
N CYS A 666 -10.63 -33.47 -33.98
CA CYS A 666 -11.26 -33.32 -32.67
C CYS A 666 -12.69 -33.84 -32.73
N GLU A 667 -13.05 -34.73 -31.81
CA GLU A 667 -14.34 -35.43 -31.82
C GLU A 667 -14.96 -35.51 -30.42
N LEU A 668 -16.28 -35.64 -30.37
CA LEU A 668 -17.00 -35.94 -29.13
C LEU A 668 -16.72 -37.39 -28.72
N VAL A 669 -16.52 -37.62 -27.42
CA VAL A 669 -16.34 -38.98 -26.90
C VAL A 669 -17.71 -39.59 -26.61
N GLU A 670 -18.03 -40.67 -27.32
CA GLU A 670 -19.26 -41.42 -27.09
C GLU A 670 -19.30 -41.97 -25.66
N GLY A 671 -20.38 -41.69 -24.93
CA GLY A 671 -20.52 -42.06 -23.52
C GLY A 671 -19.84 -41.12 -22.51
N SER A 672 -19.39 -39.93 -22.93
CA SER A 672 -18.91 -38.86 -22.02
C SER A 672 -19.44 -37.49 -22.42
N ASP A 673 -20.08 -36.80 -21.49
CA ASP A 673 -20.59 -35.42 -21.62
C ASP A 673 -19.52 -34.35 -21.37
N LYS A 674 -18.32 -34.74 -20.90
CA LYS A 674 -17.25 -33.80 -20.51
C LYS A 674 -16.02 -33.83 -21.41
N LEU A 675 -15.82 -34.90 -22.18
CA LEU A 675 -14.56 -35.14 -22.89
C LEU A 675 -14.66 -34.86 -24.39
N LEU A 676 -13.60 -34.25 -24.91
CA LEU A 676 -13.25 -34.23 -26.33
C LEU A 676 -12.03 -35.12 -26.57
N ARG A 677 -11.99 -35.82 -27.70
CA ARG A 677 -10.84 -36.59 -28.17
C ARG A 677 -10.10 -35.80 -29.25
N PHE A 678 -8.85 -35.46 -28.96
CA PHE A 678 -7.93 -34.78 -29.89
C PHE A 678 -6.96 -35.78 -30.51
N THR A 679 -6.76 -35.67 -31.82
CA THR A 679 -5.59 -36.19 -32.52
C THR A 679 -4.70 -35.00 -32.85
N LEU A 680 -3.46 -35.03 -32.39
CA LEU A 680 -2.50 -33.95 -32.51
C LEU A 680 -1.33 -34.38 -33.40
N ASP A 681 -0.92 -33.51 -34.32
CA ASP A 681 0.39 -33.58 -34.95
C ASP A 681 1.41 -32.87 -34.04
N ALA A 682 2.32 -33.64 -33.45
CA ALA A 682 3.38 -33.15 -32.57
C ALA A 682 4.75 -33.09 -33.28
N GLY A 683 4.78 -32.99 -34.62
CA GLY A 683 6.01 -32.89 -35.40
C GLY A 683 6.86 -34.16 -35.31
N GLU A 684 8.14 -34.02 -34.95
CA GLU A 684 9.07 -35.16 -34.82
C GLU A 684 8.63 -36.21 -33.79
N LEU A 685 7.78 -35.83 -32.83
CA LEU A 685 7.22 -36.76 -31.86
C LEU A 685 6.11 -37.64 -32.47
N GLY A 686 5.60 -37.30 -33.66
CA GLY A 686 4.53 -38.02 -34.37
C GLY A 686 3.12 -37.65 -33.88
N SER A 687 2.15 -38.48 -34.26
CA SER A 687 0.75 -38.28 -33.85
C SER A 687 0.55 -38.64 -32.37
N ARG A 688 -0.27 -37.86 -31.66
CA ARG A 688 -0.65 -38.10 -30.25
C ARG A 688 -2.15 -38.05 -30.08
N GLN A 689 -2.70 -39.00 -29.33
CA GLN A 689 -4.10 -38.97 -28.90
C GLN A 689 -4.21 -38.40 -27.49
N ILE A 690 -5.01 -37.35 -27.30
CA ILE A 690 -5.24 -36.73 -25.99
C ILE A 690 -6.73 -36.54 -25.75
N PHE A 691 -7.20 -36.88 -24.55
CA PHE A 691 -8.57 -36.55 -24.15
C PHE A 691 -8.55 -35.36 -23.19
N SER A 692 -9.40 -34.37 -23.44
CA SER A 692 -9.48 -33.15 -22.64
C SER A 692 -10.91 -32.87 -22.16
N GLY A 693 -11.03 -32.41 -20.92
CA GLY A 693 -12.29 -32.13 -20.23
C GLY A 693 -12.95 -30.80 -20.60
N ILE A 694 -12.75 -30.31 -21.81
CA ILE A 694 -13.11 -28.94 -22.23
C ILE A 694 -14.40 -28.88 -23.06
N ARG A 695 -15.18 -29.97 -23.14
CA ARG A 695 -16.38 -30.04 -23.98
C ARG A 695 -17.44 -28.98 -23.64
N ALA A 696 -17.55 -28.59 -22.37
CA ALA A 696 -18.50 -27.56 -21.94
C ALA A 696 -18.16 -26.17 -22.49
N ALA A 697 -16.88 -25.86 -22.65
CA ALA A 697 -16.41 -24.60 -23.26
C ALA A 697 -16.35 -24.67 -24.80
N TYR A 698 -16.17 -25.86 -25.37
CA TYR A 698 -16.03 -26.08 -26.82
C TYR A 698 -17.00 -27.15 -27.32
N ASN A 699 -18.22 -26.72 -27.64
CA ASN A 699 -19.30 -27.60 -28.11
C ASN A 699 -19.27 -27.91 -29.62
N ALA A 700 -18.41 -27.23 -30.38
CA ALA A 700 -18.23 -27.38 -31.83
C ALA A 700 -16.78 -27.86 -32.13
N PRO A 701 -16.47 -29.15 -31.93
CA PRO A 701 -15.09 -29.68 -32.01
C PRO A 701 -14.45 -29.51 -33.39
N GLU A 702 -15.24 -29.46 -34.46
CA GLU A 702 -14.78 -29.21 -35.83
C GLU A 702 -14.08 -27.85 -35.98
N LYS A 703 -14.43 -26.85 -35.16
CA LYS A 703 -13.78 -25.53 -35.18
C LYS A 703 -12.38 -25.53 -34.55
N LEU A 704 -12.01 -26.62 -33.87
CA LEU A 704 -10.70 -26.77 -33.25
C LEU A 704 -9.66 -27.38 -34.19
N VAL A 705 -10.10 -27.99 -35.30
CA VAL A 705 -9.21 -28.58 -36.30
C VAL A 705 -8.40 -27.47 -36.99
N GLY A 706 -7.09 -27.66 -37.09
CA GLY A 706 -6.13 -26.69 -37.62
C GLY A 706 -5.58 -25.70 -36.59
N ARG A 707 -6.16 -25.65 -35.38
CA ARG A 707 -5.66 -24.79 -34.29
C ARG A 707 -4.35 -25.35 -33.73
N LYS A 708 -3.43 -24.45 -33.33
CA LYS A 708 -2.21 -24.79 -32.58
C LYS A 708 -2.50 -24.74 -31.08
N VAL A 709 -2.01 -25.72 -30.33
CA VAL A 709 -2.21 -25.83 -28.89
C VAL A 709 -0.90 -26.19 -28.19
N VAL A 710 -0.77 -25.83 -26.91
CA VAL A 710 0.33 -26.25 -26.04
C VAL A 710 -0.08 -27.49 -25.26
N PHE A 711 0.78 -28.50 -25.22
CA PHE A 711 0.55 -29.73 -24.44
C PHE A 711 1.83 -30.20 -23.75
N ILE A 712 1.68 -31.02 -22.69
CA ILE A 712 2.79 -31.70 -22.01
C ILE A 712 3.01 -33.06 -22.68
N ALA A 713 4.20 -33.26 -23.25
CA ALA A 713 4.55 -34.41 -24.08
C ALA A 713 5.18 -35.58 -23.31
N ASN A 714 5.77 -35.34 -22.14
CA ASN A 714 6.50 -36.35 -21.37
C ASN A 714 5.74 -36.86 -20.11
N LEU A 715 4.42 -36.72 -20.08
CA LEU A 715 3.59 -37.40 -19.08
C LEU A 715 3.45 -38.89 -19.44
N ALA A 716 3.46 -39.76 -18.43
CA ALA A 716 3.20 -41.18 -18.64
C ALA A 716 1.80 -41.37 -19.25
N PRO A 717 1.66 -42.17 -20.33
CA PRO A 717 0.36 -42.38 -20.97
C PRO A 717 -0.67 -42.93 -20.00
N ARG A 718 -1.86 -42.33 -19.99
CA ARG A 718 -2.95 -42.71 -19.09
C ARG A 718 -3.99 -43.51 -19.84
N LYS A 719 -4.15 -44.79 -19.47
CA LYS A 719 -5.25 -45.62 -19.99
C LYS A 719 -6.57 -45.14 -19.39
N MET A 720 -7.52 -44.84 -20.27
CA MET A 720 -8.87 -44.42 -19.92
C MET A 720 -9.88 -45.35 -20.57
N ARG A 721 -11.14 -45.24 -20.13
CA ARG A 721 -12.24 -46.07 -20.65
C ARG A 721 -12.37 -46.00 -22.19
N PHE A 722 -12.02 -44.86 -22.78
CA PHE A 722 -12.24 -44.56 -24.19
C PHE A 722 -10.98 -44.64 -25.06
N GLY A 723 -9.84 -45.02 -24.48
CA GLY A 723 -8.54 -45.07 -25.16
C GLY A 723 -7.39 -44.65 -24.27
N VAL A 724 -6.20 -44.49 -24.84
CA VAL A 724 -5.00 -44.01 -24.13
C VAL A 724 -4.83 -42.51 -24.40
N SER A 725 -4.58 -41.72 -23.35
CA SER A 725 -4.17 -40.31 -23.46
C SER A 725 -2.66 -40.23 -23.32
N GLU A 726 -1.99 -39.69 -24.33
CA GLU A 726 -0.53 -39.65 -24.46
C GLU A 726 0.05 -38.28 -24.12
N GLY A 727 -0.68 -37.49 -23.34
CA GLY A 727 -0.28 -36.15 -22.92
C GLY A 727 -1.44 -35.39 -22.28
N MET A 728 -1.22 -34.10 -22.03
CA MET A 728 -2.22 -33.18 -21.48
C MET A 728 -2.17 -31.83 -22.20
N ILE A 729 -3.29 -31.40 -22.78
CA ILE A 729 -3.43 -30.06 -23.37
C ILE A 729 -3.62 -29.03 -22.25
N LEU A 730 -2.99 -27.86 -22.39
CA LEU A 730 -3.10 -26.77 -21.43
C LEU A 730 -4.23 -25.79 -21.78
N SER A 731 -5.01 -25.43 -20.77
CA SER A 731 -6.10 -24.45 -20.84
C SER A 731 -6.13 -23.60 -19.57
N ALA A 732 -6.51 -22.33 -19.69
CA ALA A 732 -6.69 -21.40 -18.58
C ALA A 732 -8.18 -21.22 -18.26
N GLY A 733 -8.52 -21.02 -16.97
CA GLY A 733 -9.89 -20.69 -16.55
C GLY A 733 -10.32 -21.44 -15.28
N SER A 734 -11.51 -21.10 -14.77
CA SER A 734 -12.00 -21.58 -13.46
C SER A 734 -12.72 -22.94 -13.51
N GLY A 735 -12.99 -23.48 -14.71
CA GLY A 735 -13.60 -24.79 -14.95
C GLY A 735 -14.88 -24.74 -15.80
N ASP A 736 -15.38 -25.91 -16.22
CA ASP A 736 -16.60 -26.07 -17.04
C ASP A 736 -16.62 -25.24 -18.34
N ALA A 737 -17.53 -24.26 -18.45
CA ALA A 737 -17.67 -23.40 -19.63
C ALA A 737 -16.63 -22.27 -19.70
N ASP A 738 -15.93 -22.02 -18.59
CA ASP A 738 -14.88 -21.01 -18.44
C ASP A 738 -13.51 -21.66 -18.60
N LEU A 739 -13.26 -22.24 -19.78
CA LEU A 739 -11.97 -22.85 -20.16
C LEU A 739 -11.51 -22.34 -21.52
N PHE A 740 -10.29 -21.80 -21.56
CA PHE A 740 -9.67 -21.20 -22.73
C PHE A 740 -8.40 -21.97 -23.11
N LEU A 741 -8.39 -22.57 -24.30
CA LEU A 741 -7.17 -23.14 -24.87
C LEU A 741 -6.14 -22.03 -25.10
N LEU A 742 -4.89 -22.28 -24.68
CA LEU A 742 -3.78 -21.35 -24.89
C LEU A 742 -3.44 -21.26 -26.39
N ASP A 743 -3.39 -20.03 -26.91
CA ASP A 743 -3.07 -19.77 -28.30
C ASP A 743 -1.56 -19.64 -28.53
N VAL A 744 -1.12 -19.86 -29.77
CA VAL A 744 0.30 -19.85 -30.14
C VAL A 744 0.50 -18.97 -31.37
N ASP A 745 1.60 -18.20 -31.39
CA ASP A 745 1.96 -17.35 -32.54
C ASP A 745 1.98 -18.17 -33.85
N SER A 746 1.50 -17.55 -34.93
CA SER A 746 1.40 -18.15 -36.25
C SER A 746 2.71 -18.76 -36.78
N GLY A 747 3.87 -18.24 -36.36
CA GLY A 747 5.19 -18.74 -36.75
C GLY A 747 5.62 -20.07 -36.11
N ALA A 748 4.99 -20.47 -34.99
CA ALA A 748 5.38 -21.68 -34.26
C ALA A 748 5.01 -22.97 -35.03
N GLN A 749 5.91 -23.94 -35.10
CA GLN A 749 5.67 -25.20 -35.83
C GLN A 749 5.36 -26.36 -34.87
N PRO A 750 4.59 -27.37 -35.31
CA PRO A 750 4.40 -28.61 -34.55
C PRO A 750 5.72 -29.23 -34.08
N GLY A 751 5.79 -29.62 -32.81
CA GLY A 751 6.97 -30.21 -32.18
C GLY A 751 7.96 -29.21 -31.57
N MET A 752 7.80 -27.90 -31.78
CA MET A 752 8.63 -26.89 -31.11
C MET A 752 8.47 -26.95 -29.59
N ALA A 753 9.59 -26.89 -28.88
CA ALA A 753 9.62 -26.83 -27.41
C ALA A 753 9.22 -25.42 -26.93
N VAL A 754 8.33 -25.38 -25.92
CA VAL A 754 7.98 -24.17 -25.19
C VAL A 754 8.99 -24.01 -24.05
N LYS A 755 9.63 -22.83 -23.97
CA LYS A 755 10.71 -22.54 -23.03
C LYS A 755 10.31 -21.49 -22.01
#